data_AF-A0ABD1WHN4-F1
#
_entry.id   AF-A0ABD1WHN4-F1
#
_cell.length_a   1.000
_cell.length_b   1.000
_cell.length_c   1.000
_cell.angle_alpha   90.00
_cell.angle_beta   90.00
_cell.angle_gamma   90.00
#
_symmetry.space_group_name_H-M   'P 1'
#
loop_
_entity.id
_entity.type
_entity.pdbx_description
1 polymer ?
#
loop_
_entity_poly.entity_id
_entity_poly.type
_entity_poly.pdbx_seq_one_letter_code
_entity_poly.pdbx_strand_id
1 'polypeptide(L)'
;MHQAGYNQNSAPPDMAKLQATMRDIELACSSIQMHANPSAAEATILSLNQSPQPYQACQFILENSQLANARFLAAGAIRDAAIREWAFLEADYKKSLIRFCWLFIMKHAGSPEGYVQSKVASVAAQLLKRGWLDFTVAEKEAIFLEVKQAVTGSHIVDVQLVGINFLESLVSEFSPSTSTAMGLPREFHEQCRTSLEIDYIKEFYCWAQYAALNVSHRVIGSDSAIPEVKVCSAALRLMLQILNWDFRAKKNAVESSKRGLDVYCGDIRQESNFLGRSECILVQPGSSWCDVLISSGHVGWLLNLYGALRQKFSCEGYWIDCPLAVSARKLIVQFCSITGTIFPSDSGYMHGQYLVQLLSGIIQWIEPPDAVLKAIECGRSESELLDGCRALLSMATVSTPLVFDQLLKSLRPYGTLTLLSVLMSEVIKCLMENLSEEETWSWVARDILLDTWTAFLMHLDSSGHNDMLPAEGISAASNLFAIIVQSELKAASTSAFIDENEYDYLHSSIAAMDERLSSYALIARAASGATIPFLTTLFSERVTRLHQGRGTSDPTETLEELYSLLLIAGHVLADEGQGEIPLVPKDIQAQFTDVVDADKHPVVILSGSIIRFAEQSLDPEMRTSFFSPRLMEAVVWFLARWSSTYLMPPEENKGNKSGCVNYSDAQLRSEHSKNALLSFFGEYNQGKLVLDIIIHISLTTLVSYPGEKDLQGLTCYQLLHGLVRRKNVIAHLVSLDSWRDLANVFANERSLFSLNACTPAFTG
;
A
#
# COMPACT_ATOMS: atom_id res chain seq x y z
N MET A 1 49.95 -45.52 -0.72
CA MET A 1 51.16 -45.52 -1.55
C MET A 1 50.75 -45.53 -3.02
N HIS A 2 50.65 -44.36 -3.64
CA HIS A 2 51.21 -44.04 -4.97
C HIS A 2 50.93 -42.56 -5.23
N GLN A 3 52.00 -41.77 -5.15
CA GLN A 3 52.08 -40.39 -5.61
C GLN A 3 52.14 -40.35 -7.14
N ALA A 4 51.43 -39.41 -7.74
CA ALA A 4 51.78 -38.60 -8.91
C ALA A 4 50.51 -37.77 -9.25
N GLY A 5 50.49 -36.46 -9.44
CA GLY A 5 51.49 -35.40 -9.40
C GLY A 5 50.77 -34.17 -9.94
N TYR A 6 50.62 -33.12 -9.13
CA TYR A 6 50.14 -31.81 -9.59
C TYR A 6 51.24 -30.79 -9.28
N ASN A 7 52.04 -30.48 -10.31
CA ASN A 7 52.89 -29.31 -10.35
C ASN A 7 52.14 -28.22 -11.10
N GLN A 8 51.63 -27.23 -10.38
CA GLN A 8 51.45 -25.87 -10.88
C GLN A 8 52.16 -24.93 -9.90
N ASN A 9 52.99 -24.06 -10.46
CA ASN A 9 53.80 -23.08 -9.73
C ASN A 9 52.93 -22.11 -8.93
N SER A 10 52.87 -22.29 -7.60
CA SER A 10 52.61 -21.19 -6.66
C SER A 10 53.71 -21.24 -5.60
N ALA A 11 54.58 -20.23 -5.57
CA ALA A 11 55.50 -20.05 -4.44
C ALA A 11 54.70 -20.03 -3.13
N PRO A 12 55.23 -20.58 -2.02
CA PRO A 12 54.55 -20.48 -0.73
C PRO A 12 54.30 -18.99 -0.42
N PRO A 13 53.08 -18.62 0.01
CA PRO A 13 52.77 -17.23 0.30
C PRO A 13 53.77 -16.70 1.33
N ASP A 14 54.33 -15.52 1.05
CA ASP A 14 55.24 -14.86 1.97
C ASP A 14 54.46 -14.45 3.24
N MET A 15 54.55 -15.28 4.27
CA MET A 15 53.85 -15.09 5.54
C MET A 15 54.14 -13.72 6.16
N ALA A 16 55.33 -13.16 5.93
CA ALA A 16 55.68 -11.82 6.40
C ALA A 16 54.85 -10.75 5.68
N LYS A 17 54.60 -10.92 4.38
CA LYS A 17 53.76 -10.04 3.58
C LYS A 17 52.29 -10.08 4.02
N LEU A 18 51.74 -11.27 4.26
CA LEU A 18 50.36 -11.42 4.74
C LEU A 18 50.16 -10.76 6.12
N GLN A 19 51.12 -10.94 7.03
CA GLN A 19 51.10 -10.28 8.34
C GLN A 19 51.22 -8.75 8.25
N ALA A 20 52.06 -8.25 7.34
CA ALA A 20 52.18 -6.81 7.10
C ALA A 20 50.85 -6.22 6.59
N THR A 21 50.25 -6.83 5.57
CA THR A 21 48.95 -6.37 5.04
C THR A 21 47.85 -6.38 6.11
N MET A 22 47.79 -7.42 6.95
CA MET A 22 46.84 -7.46 8.05
C MET A 22 47.03 -6.29 9.03
N ARG A 23 48.27 -6.02 9.44
CA ARG A 23 48.58 -4.90 10.35
C ARG A 23 48.24 -3.55 9.75
N ASP A 24 48.53 -3.35 8.46
CA ASP A 24 48.20 -2.09 7.77
C ASP A 24 46.69 -1.84 7.74
N ILE A 25 45.90 -2.89 7.52
CA ILE A 25 44.43 -2.81 7.54
C ILE A 25 43.88 -2.62 8.95
N GLU A 26 44.43 -3.28 9.96
CA GLU A 26 44.05 -3.06 11.36
C GLU A 26 44.35 -1.63 11.83
N LEU A 27 45.50 -1.08 11.42
CA LEU A 27 45.87 0.31 11.66
C LEU A 27 44.92 1.26 10.95
N ALA A 28 44.61 1.03 9.67
CA ALA A 28 43.66 1.84 8.92
C ALA A 28 42.26 1.86 9.57
N CYS A 29 41.76 0.70 10.00
CA CYS A 29 40.47 0.61 10.71
C CYS A 29 40.49 1.41 12.01
N SER A 30 41.56 1.28 12.79
CA SER A 30 41.73 2.00 14.06
C SER A 30 41.83 3.51 13.83
N SER A 31 42.52 3.93 12.77
CA SER A 31 42.64 5.33 12.34
C SER A 31 41.27 5.94 11.96
N ILE A 32 40.42 5.22 11.23
CA ILE A 32 39.07 5.69 10.90
C ILE A 32 38.24 5.85 12.16
N GLN A 33 38.26 4.84 13.05
CA GLN A 33 37.49 4.87 14.30
C GLN A 33 37.93 5.99 15.25
N MET A 34 39.23 6.32 15.25
CA MET A 34 39.81 7.39 16.07
C MET A 34 39.80 8.76 15.36
N HIS A 35 39.28 8.85 14.14
CA HIS A 35 39.40 10.03 13.25
C HIS A 35 40.84 10.55 13.07
N ALA A 36 41.82 9.64 13.19
CA ALA A 36 43.24 9.93 13.05
C ALA A 36 43.69 9.67 11.61
N ASN A 37 43.72 10.73 10.79
CA ASN A 37 44.10 10.70 9.36
C ASN A 37 43.21 9.78 8.49
N PRO A 38 41.90 10.07 8.38
CA PRO A 38 40.93 9.21 7.70
C PRO A 38 41.23 9.03 6.20
N SER A 39 41.75 10.05 5.51
CA SER A 39 42.07 9.96 4.08
C SER A 39 43.16 8.94 3.78
N ALA A 40 44.21 8.87 4.61
CA ALA A 40 45.26 7.86 4.45
C ALA A 40 44.74 6.45 4.74
N ALA A 41 43.87 6.30 5.74
CA ALA A 41 43.26 5.01 6.07
C ALA A 41 42.31 4.52 4.97
N GLU A 42 41.48 5.40 4.40
CA GLU A 42 40.62 5.09 3.25
C GLU A 42 41.45 4.68 2.03
N ALA A 43 42.56 5.38 1.75
CA ALA A 43 43.46 5.02 0.65
C ALA A 43 44.05 3.60 0.83
N THR A 44 44.42 3.23 2.05
CA THR A 44 44.91 1.87 2.37
C THR A 44 43.83 0.81 2.15
N ILE A 45 42.59 1.07 2.56
CA ILE A 45 41.46 0.13 2.37
C ILE A 45 41.11 0.00 0.88
N LEU A 46 41.08 1.13 0.15
CA LEU A 46 40.86 1.14 -1.29
C LEU A 46 41.95 0.37 -2.04
N SER A 47 43.20 0.50 -1.60
CA SER A 47 44.33 -0.25 -2.15
C SER A 47 44.13 -1.76 -2.03
N LEU A 48 43.62 -2.26 -0.90
CA LEU A 48 43.28 -3.68 -0.73
C LEU A 48 42.17 -4.12 -1.72
N ASN A 49 41.11 -3.31 -1.88
CA ASN A 49 39.99 -3.64 -2.77
C ASN A 49 40.39 -3.64 -4.27
N GLN A 50 41.34 -2.79 -4.64
CA GLN A 50 41.83 -2.66 -6.02
C GLN A 50 43.01 -3.60 -6.33
N SER A 51 43.63 -4.18 -5.30
CA SER A 51 44.72 -5.13 -5.47
C SER A 51 44.29 -6.31 -6.36
N PRO A 52 45.14 -6.77 -7.29
CA PRO A 52 44.87 -8.00 -8.04
C PRO A 52 44.95 -9.20 -7.10
N GLN A 53 43.99 -10.12 -7.21
CA GLN A 53 43.93 -11.38 -6.45
C GLN A 53 44.20 -11.23 -4.92
N PRO A 54 43.44 -10.39 -4.18
CA PRO A 54 43.67 -10.15 -2.76
C PRO A 54 43.24 -11.32 -1.86
N TYR A 55 42.68 -12.38 -2.43
CA TYR A 55 42.00 -13.47 -1.74
C TYR A 55 42.81 -14.09 -0.60
N GLN A 56 44.09 -14.42 -0.82
CA GLN A 56 44.93 -15.03 0.22
C GLN A 56 45.15 -14.08 1.42
N ALA A 57 45.37 -12.79 1.16
CA ALA A 57 45.51 -11.79 2.21
C ALA A 57 44.20 -11.60 2.97
N CYS A 58 43.06 -11.53 2.28
CA CYS A 58 41.76 -11.39 2.92
C CYS A 58 41.36 -12.62 3.73
N GLN A 59 41.62 -13.83 3.24
CA GLN A 59 41.42 -15.08 3.99
C GLN A 59 42.27 -15.10 5.25
N PHE A 60 43.53 -14.69 5.15
CA PHE A 60 44.43 -14.57 6.29
C PHE A 60 43.92 -13.57 7.34
N ILE A 61 43.47 -12.38 6.90
CA ILE A 61 42.88 -11.36 7.79
C ILE A 61 41.63 -11.91 8.49
N LEU A 62 40.72 -12.57 7.76
CA LEU A 62 39.51 -13.16 8.33
C LEU A 62 39.82 -14.16 9.44
N GLU A 63 40.81 -15.04 9.24
CA GLU A 63 41.15 -16.09 10.21
C GLU A 63 42.00 -15.61 11.40
N ASN A 64 42.80 -14.56 11.24
CA ASN A 64 43.86 -14.22 12.20
C ASN A 64 43.71 -12.84 12.87
N SER A 65 43.12 -11.86 12.18
CA SER A 65 42.97 -10.51 12.73
C SER A 65 42.12 -10.56 13.99
N GLN A 66 42.43 -9.74 14.99
CA GLN A 66 41.60 -9.61 16.20
C GLN A 66 40.59 -8.46 16.09
N LEU A 67 40.63 -7.70 15.00
CA LEU A 67 39.76 -6.55 14.78
C LEU A 67 38.59 -6.91 13.85
N ALA A 68 37.38 -6.92 14.40
CA ALA A 68 36.17 -7.28 13.67
C ALA A 68 35.93 -6.39 12.42
N ASN A 69 36.29 -5.10 12.47
CA ASN A 69 36.22 -4.19 11.31
C ASN A 69 37.18 -4.62 10.19
N ALA A 70 38.40 -5.07 10.51
CA ALA A 70 39.35 -5.56 9.51
C ALA A 70 38.84 -6.85 8.84
N ARG A 71 38.25 -7.76 9.63
CA ARG A 71 37.56 -8.96 9.11
C ARG A 71 36.41 -8.59 8.17
N PHE A 72 35.57 -7.63 8.56
CA PHE A 72 34.46 -7.14 7.74
C PHE A 72 34.92 -6.56 6.39
N LEU A 73 35.96 -5.72 6.40
CA LEU A 73 36.53 -5.13 5.20
C LEU A 73 37.18 -6.19 4.30
N ALA A 74 37.91 -7.15 4.89
CA ALA A 74 38.50 -8.26 4.14
C ALA A 74 37.42 -9.11 3.42
N ALA A 75 36.27 -9.36 4.06
CA ALA A 75 35.15 -10.02 3.40
C ALA A 75 34.61 -9.20 2.22
N GLY A 76 34.47 -7.87 2.38
CA GLY A 76 34.09 -6.96 1.29
C GLY A 76 35.08 -6.97 0.12
N ALA A 77 36.38 -6.98 0.41
CA ALA A 77 37.43 -7.05 -0.58
C ALA A 77 37.40 -8.36 -1.39
N ILE A 78 37.10 -9.50 -0.75
CA ILE A 78 36.89 -10.78 -1.45
C ILE A 78 35.77 -10.66 -2.47
N ARG A 79 34.62 -10.08 -2.09
CA ARG A 79 33.49 -9.87 -2.99
C ARG A 79 33.89 -9.00 -4.18
N ASP A 80 34.46 -7.83 -3.92
CA ASP A 80 34.74 -6.83 -4.96
C ASP A 80 35.77 -7.36 -5.96
N ALA A 81 36.81 -8.04 -5.48
CA ALA A 81 37.78 -8.71 -6.34
C ALA A 81 37.15 -9.85 -7.13
N ALA A 82 36.36 -10.72 -6.49
CA ALA A 82 35.76 -11.86 -7.16
C ALA A 82 34.76 -11.45 -8.24
N ILE A 83 33.93 -10.41 -8.03
CA ILE A 83 33.00 -9.91 -9.05
C ILE A 83 33.78 -9.38 -10.26
N ARG A 84 34.84 -8.60 -10.02
CA ARG A 84 35.69 -8.01 -11.06
C ARG A 84 36.47 -9.06 -11.85
N GLU A 85 37.01 -10.06 -11.18
CA GLU A 85 37.96 -11.02 -11.75
C GLU A 85 37.30 -12.37 -12.10
N TRP A 86 35.99 -12.54 -11.91
CA TRP A 86 35.29 -13.82 -12.00
C TRP A 86 35.58 -14.62 -13.28
N ALA A 87 35.66 -13.94 -14.42
CA ALA A 87 35.90 -14.58 -15.72
C ALA A 87 37.30 -15.20 -15.84
N PHE A 88 38.25 -14.75 -15.02
CA PHE A 88 39.64 -15.19 -15.03
C PHE A 88 39.95 -16.22 -13.93
N LEU A 89 39.01 -16.48 -13.01
CA LEU A 89 39.18 -17.46 -11.95
C LEU A 89 38.88 -18.88 -12.46
N GLU A 90 39.72 -19.83 -12.09
CA GLU A 90 39.48 -21.26 -12.35
C GLU A 90 38.24 -21.76 -11.59
N ALA A 91 37.53 -22.75 -12.17
CA ALA A 91 36.29 -23.28 -11.61
C ALA A 91 36.45 -23.81 -10.18
N ASP A 92 37.55 -24.52 -9.90
CA ASP A 92 37.83 -25.05 -8.57
C ASP A 92 38.15 -23.96 -7.56
N TYR A 93 38.79 -22.87 -8.00
CA TYR A 93 39.08 -21.73 -7.15
C TYR A 93 37.80 -20.96 -6.77
N LYS A 94 36.88 -20.76 -7.73
CA LYS A 94 35.55 -20.18 -7.47
C LYS A 94 34.81 -20.95 -6.38
N LYS A 95 34.77 -22.29 -6.50
CA LYS A 95 34.14 -23.18 -5.51
C LYS A 95 34.86 -23.11 -4.15
N SER A 96 36.19 -23.07 -4.15
CA SER A 96 36.98 -22.96 -2.93
C SER A 96 36.71 -21.65 -2.17
N LEU A 97 36.49 -20.53 -2.86
CA LEU A 97 36.15 -19.25 -2.22
C LEU A 97 34.79 -19.30 -1.54
N ILE A 98 33.76 -19.82 -2.22
CA ILE A 98 32.42 -19.99 -1.65
C ILE A 98 32.50 -20.91 -0.42
N ARG A 99 33.19 -22.05 -0.55
CA ARG A 99 33.39 -23.01 0.54
C ARG A 99 34.14 -22.39 1.72
N PHE A 100 35.16 -21.57 1.46
CA PHE A 100 35.89 -20.87 2.52
C PHE A 100 34.95 -19.96 3.33
N CYS A 101 34.16 -19.12 2.66
CA CYS A 101 33.22 -18.23 3.36
C CYS A 101 32.18 -19.01 4.17
N TRP A 102 31.65 -20.11 3.60
CA TRP A 102 30.73 -21.02 4.29
C TRP A 102 31.36 -21.67 5.54
N LEU A 103 32.54 -22.25 5.41
CA LEU A 103 33.24 -22.87 6.53
C LEU A 103 33.63 -21.85 7.61
N PHE A 104 33.97 -20.63 7.21
CA PHE A 104 34.26 -19.53 8.13
C PHE A 104 33.05 -19.23 9.02
N ILE A 105 31.87 -19.03 8.43
CA ILE A 105 30.68 -18.68 9.22
C ILE A 105 30.26 -19.83 10.15
N MET A 106 30.42 -21.08 9.70
CA MET A 106 30.15 -22.26 10.51
C MET A 106 31.10 -22.40 11.70
N LYS A 107 32.41 -22.18 11.47
CA LYS A 107 33.44 -22.23 12.51
C LYS A 107 33.26 -21.15 13.58
N HIS A 108 32.72 -20.00 13.19
CA HIS A 108 32.56 -18.82 14.04
C HIS A 108 31.10 -18.52 14.42
N ALA A 109 30.22 -19.53 14.37
CA ALA A 109 28.78 -19.33 14.54
C ALA A 109 28.38 -18.70 15.88
N GLY A 110 29.07 -19.04 16.97
CA GLY A 110 28.84 -18.45 18.30
C GLY A 110 29.56 -17.13 18.57
N SER A 111 30.13 -16.47 17.54
CA SER A 111 30.85 -15.20 17.72
C SER A 111 29.90 -14.06 18.09
N PRO A 112 30.27 -13.16 19.03
CA PRO A 112 29.47 -11.97 19.34
C PRO A 112 29.43 -10.95 18.19
N GLU A 113 30.33 -11.05 17.22
CA GLU A 113 30.47 -10.13 16.09
C GLU A 113 29.50 -10.49 14.93
N GLY A 114 28.19 -10.47 15.22
CA GLY A 114 27.16 -10.91 14.28
C GLY A 114 27.18 -10.18 12.92
N TYR A 115 27.62 -8.93 12.87
CA TYR A 115 27.72 -8.16 11.61
C TYR A 115 28.82 -8.70 10.68
N VAL A 116 29.90 -9.27 11.21
CA VAL A 116 30.96 -9.93 10.40
C VAL A 116 30.40 -11.22 9.81
N GLN A 117 29.67 -12.00 10.61
CA GLN A 117 29.02 -13.23 10.15
C GLN A 117 28.02 -12.95 9.02
N SER A 118 27.15 -11.95 9.22
CA SER A 118 26.20 -11.49 8.20
C SER A 118 26.90 -11.03 6.92
N LYS A 119 28.00 -10.27 7.04
CA LYS A 119 28.79 -9.84 5.88
C LYS A 119 29.37 -11.02 5.12
N VAL A 120 30.02 -11.97 5.79
CA VAL A 120 30.62 -13.14 5.12
C VAL A 120 29.56 -14.04 4.50
N ALA A 121 28.40 -14.21 5.15
CA ALA A 121 27.26 -14.93 4.59
C ALA A 121 26.72 -14.26 3.31
N SER A 122 26.57 -12.93 3.31
CA SER A 122 26.19 -12.15 2.13
C SER A 122 27.22 -12.27 1.00
N VAL A 123 28.52 -12.24 1.32
CA VAL A 123 29.58 -12.45 0.33
C VAL A 123 29.48 -13.86 -0.26
N ALA A 124 29.31 -14.90 0.56
CA ALA A 124 29.13 -16.27 0.08
C ALA A 124 27.92 -16.41 -0.86
N ALA A 125 26.78 -15.78 -0.52
CA ALA A 125 25.59 -15.74 -1.36
C ALA A 125 25.85 -15.04 -2.71
N GLN A 126 26.58 -13.92 -2.69
CA GLN A 126 26.97 -13.17 -3.89
C GLN A 126 27.89 -13.96 -4.81
N LEU A 127 28.89 -14.65 -4.24
CA LEU A 127 29.77 -15.51 -5.02
C LEU A 127 29.00 -16.70 -5.62
N LEU A 128 28.06 -17.29 -4.87
CA LEU A 128 27.22 -18.38 -5.35
C LEU A 128 26.30 -17.92 -6.50
N LYS A 129 25.63 -16.77 -6.37
CA LYS A 129 24.83 -16.19 -7.46
C LYS A 129 25.70 -15.84 -8.67
N ARG A 130 26.87 -15.24 -8.45
CA ARG A 130 27.80 -14.87 -9.53
C ARG A 130 28.25 -16.07 -10.37
N GLY A 131 28.42 -17.22 -9.72
CA GLY A 131 28.72 -18.51 -10.36
C GLY A 131 27.51 -19.35 -10.74
N TRP A 132 26.28 -18.87 -10.55
CA TRP A 132 25.08 -19.71 -10.62
C TRP A 132 24.92 -20.43 -11.96
N LEU A 133 25.22 -19.74 -13.07
CA LEU A 133 25.13 -20.33 -14.41
C LEU A 133 26.41 -21.07 -14.82
N ASP A 134 27.52 -20.87 -14.10
CA ASP A 134 28.79 -21.59 -14.31
C ASP A 134 28.76 -22.99 -13.67
N PHE A 135 28.01 -23.16 -12.58
CA PHE A 135 27.97 -24.40 -11.81
C PHE A 135 26.94 -25.40 -12.33
N THR A 136 27.33 -26.67 -12.32
CA THR A 136 26.41 -27.78 -12.57
C THR A 136 25.39 -27.95 -11.44
N VAL A 137 24.29 -28.65 -11.71
CA VAL A 137 23.28 -28.96 -10.70
C VAL A 137 23.89 -29.73 -9.52
N ALA A 138 24.72 -30.74 -9.78
CA ALA A 138 25.38 -31.54 -8.75
C ALA A 138 26.31 -30.72 -7.85
N GLU A 139 27.00 -29.71 -8.41
CA GLU A 139 27.87 -28.81 -7.63
C GLU A 139 27.05 -27.92 -6.69
N LYS A 140 25.88 -27.42 -7.16
CA LYS A 140 24.95 -26.65 -6.32
C LYS A 140 24.37 -27.52 -5.21
N GLU A 141 23.92 -28.73 -5.55
CA GLU A 141 23.37 -29.70 -4.60
C GLU A 141 24.38 -30.07 -3.50
N ALA A 142 25.65 -30.22 -3.83
CA ALA A 142 26.70 -30.50 -2.84
C ALA A 142 26.83 -29.37 -1.79
N ILE A 143 26.75 -28.11 -2.22
CA ILE A 143 26.74 -26.95 -1.31
C ILE A 143 25.47 -26.96 -0.47
N PHE A 144 24.32 -27.14 -1.11
CA PHE A 144 23.02 -27.11 -0.42
C PHE A 144 22.81 -28.27 0.55
N LEU A 145 23.46 -29.41 0.35
CA LEU A 145 23.45 -30.51 1.31
C LEU A 145 24.09 -30.10 2.64
N GLU A 146 25.22 -29.39 2.61
CA GLU A 146 25.87 -28.87 3.82
C GLU A 146 25.00 -27.81 4.51
N VAL A 147 24.38 -26.92 3.72
CA VAL A 147 23.46 -25.89 4.23
C VAL A 147 22.23 -26.52 4.88
N LYS A 148 21.63 -27.53 4.25
CA LYS A 148 20.50 -28.29 4.80
C LYS A 148 20.86 -28.93 6.13
N GLN A 149 22.04 -29.54 6.24
CA GLN A 149 22.52 -30.12 7.50
C GLN A 149 22.70 -29.07 8.59
N ALA A 150 23.21 -27.88 8.25
CA ALA A 150 23.33 -26.79 9.21
C ALA A 150 21.96 -26.31 9.71
N VAL A 151 21.00 -26.09 8.81
CA VAL A 151 19.65 -25.59 9.14
C VAL A 151 18.83 -26.62 9.92
N THR A 152 18.88 -27.89 9.53
CA THR A 152 18.02 -28.95 10.10
C THR A 152 18.69 -29.76 11.23
N GLY A 153 20.02 -29.69 11.37
CA GLY A 153 20.80 -30.55 12.26
C GLY A 153 20.63 -30.24 13.74
N SER A 154 20.57 -31.27 14.59
CA SER A 154 19.98 -31.20 15.94
C SER A 154 20.86 -30.67 17.09
N HIS A 155 22.11 -30.26 16.87
CA HIS A 155 23.09 -30.24 17.97
C HIS A 155 23.69 -28.87 18.34
N ILE A 156 23.76 -27.89 17.45
CA ILE A 156 24.38 -26.58 17.75
C ILE A 156 23.46 -25.46 17.26
N VAL A 157 22.84 -24.74 18.21
CA VAL A 157 21.84 -23.70 17.94
C VAL A 157 22.44 -22.54 17.13
N ASP A 158 23.68 -22.14 17.42
CA ASP A 158 24.36 -21.08 16.68
C ASP A 158 24.60 -21.47 15.22
N VAL A 159 24.93 -22.74 14.96
CA VAL A 159 25.12 -23.27 13.60
C VAL A 159 23.80 -23.29 12.82
N GLN A 160 22.70 -23.69 13.48
CA GLN A 160 21.37 -23.60 12.87
C GLN A 160 21.03 -22.15 12.49
N LEU A 161 21.28 -21.21 13.41
CA LEU A 161 21.03 -19.79 13.19
C LEU A 161 21.85 -19.24 12.01
N VAL A 162 23.14 -19.58 11.94
CA VAL A 162 24.00 -19.18 10.81
C VAL A 162 23.53 -19.79 9.49
N GLY A 163 23.12 -21.06 9.48
CA GLY A 163 22.57 -21.70 8.30
C GLY A 163 21.32 -21.00 7.77
N ILE A 164 20.40 -20.62 8.67
CA ILE A 164 19.18 -19.86 8.32
C ILE A 164 19.54 -18.47 7.79
N ASN A 165 20.43 -17.74 8.47
CA ASN A 165 20.85 -16.39 8.04
C ASN A 165 21.59 -16.41 6.67
N PHE A 166 22.32 -17.49 6.37
CA PHE A 166 22.90 -17.69 5.05
C PHE A 166 21.81 -17.85 3.98
N LEU A 167 20.76 -18.63 4.24
CA LEU A 167 19.62 -18.75 3.32
C LEU A 167 18.87 -17.41 3.16
N GLU A 168 18.66 -16.63 4.23
CA GLU A 168 18.09 -15.28 4.13
C GLU A 168 18.93 -14.38 3.22
N SER A 169 20.26 -14.42 3.38
CA SER A 169 21.19 -13.67 2.54
C SER A 169 21.13 -14.12 1.07
N LEU A 170 21.00 -15.44 0.85
CA LEU A 170 20.90 -16.02 -0.49
C LEU A 170 19.60 -15.64 -1.18
N VAL A 171 18.45 -15.78 -0.51
CA VAL A 171 17.15 -15.36 -1.04
C VAL A 171 17.15 -13.85 -1.33
N SER A 172 17.72 -13.03 -0.44
CA SER A 172 17.83 -11.58 -0.65
C SER A 172 18.64 -11.25 -1.90
N GLU A 173 19.75 -11.95 -2.07
CA GLU A 173 20.66 -11.71 -3.19
C GLU A 173 20.04 -12.11 -4.52
N PHE A 174 19.15 -13.12 -4.60
CA PHE A 174 18.49 -13.46 -5.87
C PHE A 174 17.24 -12.63 -6.17
N SER A 175 16.80 -11.77 -5.25
CA SER A 175 15.65 -10.88 -5.45
C SER A 175 15.94 -9.77 -6.46
N PRO A 176 14.95 -9.30 -7.27
CA PRO A 176 15.18 -8.26 -8.29
C PRO A 176 15.76 -6.94 -7.75
N SER A 177 15.40 -6.54 -6.53
CA SER A 177 15.81 -5.27 -5.90
C SER A 177 17.32 -5.16 -5.64
N THR A 178 18.06 -6.28 -5.69
CA THR A 178 19.51 -6.34 -5.44
C THR A 178 20.34 -6.49 -6.74
N SER A 179 19.71 -6.45 -7.92
CA SER A 179 20.34 -6.80 -9.21
C SER A 179 21.47 -5.87 -9.66
N THR A 180 21.54 -4.61 -9.19
CA THR A 180 22.49 -3.62 -9.73
C THR A 180 23.94 -3.80 -9.26
N ALA A 181 24.18 -4.50 -8.14
CA ALA A 181 25.49 -4.55 -7.51
C ALA A 181 26.54 -5.40 -8.25
N MET A 182 26.12 -6.33 -9.12
CA MET A 182 27.03 -7.26 -9.81
C MET A 182 27.53 -6.78 -11.18
N GLY A 183 26.95 -5.70 -11.73
CA GLY A 183 27.30 -5.19 -13.06
C GLY A 183 27.01 -6.16 -14.22
N LEU A 184 26.06 -7.09 -14.03
CA LEU A 184 25.68 -8.09 -15.05
C LEU A 184 24.35 -7.71 -15.74
N PRO A 185 24.07 -8.25 -16.95
CA PRO A 185 22.83 -7.97 -17.66
C PRO A 185 21.57 -8.45 -16.92
N ARG A 186 20.43 -7.79 -17.15
CA ARG A 186 19.13 -8.14 -16.54
C ARG A 186 18.74 -9.60 -16.82
N GLU A 187 19.06 -10.11 -17.99
CA GLU A 187 18.78 -11.49 -18.41
C GLU A 187 19.47 -12.51 -17.49
N PHE A 188 20.71 -12.24 -17.08
CA PHE A 188 21.44 -13.08 -16.13
C PHE A 188 20.69 -13.16 -14.79
N HIS A 189 20.25 -12.01 -14.27
CA HIS A 189 19.52 -11.95 -13.01
C HIS A 189 18.18 -12.67 -13.07
N GLU A 190 17.42 -12.50 -14.16
CA GLU A 190 16.13 -13.18 -14.33
C GLU A 190 16.27 -14.70 -14.51
N GLN A 191 17.34 -15.17 -15.17
CA GLN A 191 17.67 -16.60 -15.26
C GLN A 191 18.02 -17.20 -13.90
N CYS A 192 18.87 -16.52 -13.12
CA CYS A 192 19.23 -16.95 -11.76
C CYS A 192 17.99 -17.02 -10.86
N ARG A 193 17.17 -15.97 -10.87
CA ARG A 193 15.91 -15.88 -10.13
C ARG A 193 14.97 -17.03 -10.49
N THR A 194 14.74 -17.26 -11.78
CA THR A 194 13.86 -18.32 -12.29
C THR A 194 14.32 -19.70 -11.83
N SER A 195 15.62 -20.00 -11.98
CA SER A 195 16.16 -21.28 -11.55
C SER A 195 16.06 -21.45 -10.03
N LEU A 196 16.36 -20.42 -9.24
CA LEU A 196 16.19 -20.51 -7.78
C LEU A 196 14.74 -20.78 -7.37
N GLU A 197 13.79 -20.05 -7.97
CA GLU A 197 12.35 -20.18 -7.69
C GLU A 197 11.82 -21.59 -7.97
N ILE A 198 12.17 -22.15 -9.14
CA ILE A 198 11.68 -23.46 -9.57
C ILE A 198 12.37 -24.59 -8.79
N ASP A 199 13.68 -24.50 -8.62
CA ASP A 199 14.50 -25.64 -8.19
C ASP A 199 14.69 -25.70 -6.67
N TYR A 200 14.73 -24.56 -5.95
CA TYR A 200 15.23 -24.51 -4.56
C TYR A 200 14.38 -23.75 -3.54
N ILE A 201 13.61 -22.71 -3.93
CA ILE A 201 12.86 -21.88 -2.97
C ILE A 201 11.88 -22.71 -2.10
N LYS A 202 11.21 -23.70 -2.70
CA LYS A 202 10.32 -24.62 -1.97
C LYS A 202 11.07 -25.44 -0.92
N GLU A 203 12.27 -25.90 -1.24
CA GLU A 203 13.09 -26.69 -0.30
C GLU A 203 13.57 -25.84 0.86
N PHE A 204 14.04 -24.61 0.59
CA PHE A 204 14.48 -23.69 1.63
C PHE A 204 13.36 -23.36 2.63
N TYR A 205 12.13 -23.17 2.12
CA TYR A 205 10.96 -23.02 2.97
C TYR A 205 10.75 -24.23 3.87
N CYS A 206 10.80 -25.45 3.31
CA CYS A 206 10.62 -26.68 4.08
C CYS A 206 11.71 -26.86 5.16
N TRP A 207 12.97 -26.47 4.88
CA TRP A 207 14.04 -26.56 5.87
C TRP A 207 13.85 -25.56 7.00
N ALA A 208 13.43 -24.33 6.69
CA ALA A 208 13.09 -23.32 7.70
C ALA A 208 11.90 -23.77 8.55
N GLN A 209 10.84 -24.27 7.92
CA GLN A 209 9.68 -24.84 8.60
C GLN A 209 10.07 -25.96 9.57
N TYR A 210 10.90 -26.91 9.12
CA TYR A 210 11.40 -27.99 9.95
C TYR A 210 12.23 -27.46 11.14
N ALA A 211 13.12 -26.50 10.91
CA ALA A 211 13.93 -25.89 11.96
C ALA A 211 13.05 -25.26 13.05
N ALA A 212 12.01 -24.50 12.66
CA ALA A 212 11.07 -23.89 13.59
C ALA A 212 10.26 -24.94 14.38
N LEU A 213 9.75 -25.97 13.70
CA LEU A 213 9.04 -27.10 14.32
C LEU A 213 9.89 -27.83 15.36
N ASN A 214 11.17 -28.08 15.04
CA ASN A 214 12.07 -28.85 15.90
C ASN A 214 12.46 -28.13 17.20
N VAL A 215 12.35 -26.79 17.22
CA VAL A 215 12.65 -25.99 18.41
C VAL A 215 11.40 -25.53 19.18
N SER A 216 10.20 -25.60 18.56
CA SER A 216 8.98 -24.99 19.12
C SER A 216 8.58 -25.55 20.49
N HIS A 217 8.71 -26.86 20.72
CA HIS A 217 8.38 -27.47 22.01
C HIS A 217 9.27 -26.95 23.15
N ARG A 218 10.56 -26.72 22.88
CA ARG A 218 11.49 -26.12 23.86
C ARG A 218 11.16 -24.67 24.13
N VAL A 219 10.85 -23.91 23.08
CA VAL A 219 10.44 -22.50 23.15
C VAL A 219 9.17 -22.33 24.00
N ILE A 220 8.17 -23.18 23.80
CA ILE A 220 6.93 -23.15 24.59
C ILE A 220 7.20 -23.59 26.04
N GLY A 221 7.94 -24.68 26.26
CA GLY A 221 8.11 -25.28 27.58
C GLY A 221 9.12 -24.62 28.53
N SER A 222 9.96 -23.69 28.07
CA SER A 222 11.01 -23.06 28.89
C SER A 222 10.64 -21.67 29.39
N ASP A 223 10.56 -21.44 30.70
CA ASP A 223 10.29 -20.10 31.28
C ASP A 223 11.51 -19.17 31.29
N SER A 224 12.69 -19.67 30.92
CA SER A 224 13.92 -18.89 30.79
C SER A 224 14.24 -18.52 29.34
N ALA A 225 15.05 -17.47 29.14
CA ALA A 225 15.60 -17.11 27.85
C ALA A 225 16.49 -18.24 27.30
N ILE A 226 16.08 -18.84 26.19
CA ILE A 226 16.79 -19.93 25.52
C ILE A 226 17.20 -19.51 24.10
N PRO A 227 18.38 -19.93 23.61
CA PRO A 227 18.88 -19.53 22.30
C PRO A 227 18.01 -20.03 21.13
N GLU A 228 17.25 -21.11 21.33
CA GLU A 228 16.28 -21.64 20.38
C GLU A 228 15.22 -20.63 19.92
N VAL A 229 14.90 -19.62 20.74
CA VAL A 229 14.00 -18.52 20.35
C VAL A 229 14.54 -17.77 19.12
N LYS A 230 15.86 -17.58 19.04
CA LYS A 230 16.51 -16.91 17.89
C LYS A 230 16.41 -17.75 16.62
N VAL A 231 16.61 -19.06 16.73
CA VAL A 231 16.44 -19.99 15.59
C VAL A 231 15.00 -19.99 15.11
N CYS A 232 14.04 -20.10 16.04
CA CYS A 232 12.62 -20.06 15.70
C CYS A 232 12.27 -18.74 14.98
N SER A 233 12.66 -17.59 15.55
CA SER A 233 12.42 -16.28 14.95
C SER A 233 13.06 -16.13 13.56
N ALA A 234 14.32 -16.54 13.39
CA ALA A 234 15.00 -16.49 12.09
C ALA A 234 14.33 -17.41 11.06
N ALA A 235 13.90 -18.61 11.45
CA ALA A 235 13.20 -19.52 10.56
C ALA A 235 11.85 -18.94 10.10
N LEU A 236 11.06 -18.34 11.01
CA LEU A 236 9.80 -17.68 10.65
C LEU A 236 10.04 -16.48 9.71
N ARG A 237 11.11 -15.71 9.94
CA ARG A 237 11.49 -14.57 9.10
C ARG A 237 11.91 -15.00 7.70
N LEU A 238 12.72 -16.06 7.57
CA LEU A 238 13.07 -16.65 6.28
C LEU A 238 11.84 -17.14 5.53
N MET A 239 10.91 -17.81 6.21
CA MET A 239 9.64 -18.22 5.60
C MET A 239 8.84 -17.02 5.10
N LEU A 240 8.72 -15.96 5.89
CA LEU A 240 8.06 -14.72 5.47
C LEU A 240 8.74 -14.09 4.24
N GLN A 241 10.08 -14.01 4.23
CA GLN A 241 10.84 -13.49 3.12
C GLN A 241 10.61 -14.29 1.83
N ILE A 242 10.54 -15.62 1.94
CA ILE A 242 10.24 -16.52 0.82
C ILE A 242 8.81 -16.30 0.31
N LEU A 243 7.82 -16.11 1.19
CA LEU A 243 6.44 -15.85 0.76
C LEU A 243 6.27 -14.46 0.14
N ASN A 244 7.12 -13.50 0.49
CA ASN A 244 7.23 -12.19 -0.17
C ASN A 244 8.00 -12.22 -1.50
N TRP A 245 8.41 -13.39 -1.97
CA TRP A 245 9.00 -13.56 -3.29
C TRP A 245 7.97 -13.21 -4.38
N ASP A 246 8.39 -12.47 -5.41
CA ASP A 246 7.53 -12.14 -6.55
C ASP A 246 7.42 -13.36 -7.49
N PHE A 247 6.54 -14.31 -7.15
CA PHE A 247 6.38 -15.57 -7.90
C PHE A 247 5.92 -15.34 -9.34
N ARG A 248 6.49 -16.09 -10.30
CA ARG A 248 6.19 -15.92 -11.73
C ARG A 248 4.74 -16.28 -12.11
N ALA A 249 4.08 -17.15 -11.35
CA ALA A 249 2.69 -17.51 -11.61
C ALA A 249 1.75 -16.27 -11.55
N LYS A 250 2.14 -15.22 -10.81
CA LYS A 250 1.47 -13.90 -10.80
C LYS A 250 1.41 -13.24 -12.18
N LYS A 251 2.45 -13.39 -13.00
CA LYS A 251 2.54 -12.75 -14.33
C LYS A 251 1.69 -13.45 -15.38
N ASN A 252 1.62 -14.78 -15.34
CA ASN A 252 0.86 -15.57 -16.31
C ASN A 252 -0.67 -15.41 -16.17
N ALA A 253 -1.17 -15.12 -14.96
CA ALA A 253 -2.58 -14.85 -14.72
C ALA A 253 -3.02 -13.45 -15.24
N VAL A 254 -2.13 -12.47 -15.22
CA VAL A 254 -2.40 -11.11 -15.72
C VAL A 254 -2.23 -11.03 -17.25
N GLU A 255 -1.27 -11.75 -17.83
CA GLU A 255 -1.10 -11.82 -19.29
C GLU A 255 -2.24 -12.57 -20.00
N SER A 256 -2.92 -13.48 -19.31
CA SER A 256 -4.09 -14.19 -19.85
C SER A 256 -5.38 -13.37 -19.82
N SER A 257 -5.47 -12.33 -18.98
CA SER A 257 -6.60 -11.40 -18.94
C SER A 257 -6.42 -10.15 -19.81
N LYS A 258 -5.19 -9.83 -20.26
CA LYS A 258 -4.87 -8.69 -21.13
C LYS A 258 -4.29 -9.07 -22.50
N ARG A 259 -4.78 -10.15 -23.14
CA ARG A 259 -4.50 -10.38 -24.57
C ARG A 259 -5.37 -9.48 -25.44
N GLY A 260 -4.97 -8.23 -25.53
CA GLY A 260 -5.52 -7.26 -26.48
C GLY A 260 -5.19 -5.82 -26.14
N LEU A 261 -3.90 -5.44 -26.11
CA LEU A 261 -3.35 -4.23 -26.75
C LEU A 261 -1.89 -4.01 -26.30
N ASP A 262 -1.01 -3.83 -27.29
CA ASP A 262 0.37 -3.34 -27.29
C ASP A 262 1.47 -3.99 -26.41
N VAL A 263 2.30 -4.75 -27.12
CA VAL A 263 3.72 -5.01 -26.83
C VAL A 263 4.49 -3.72 -27.15
N TYR A 264 5.37 -3.30 -26.22
CA TYR A 264 6.27 -2.12 -26.21
C TYR A 264 5.85 -0.96 -25.29
N CYS A 265 6.21 -1.07 -24.02
CA CYS A 265 6.77 0.05 -23.26
C CYS A 265 7.69 -0.50 -22.14
N GLY A 266 8.96 -0.08 -22.16
CA GLY A 266 9.93 -0.44 -21.13
C GLY A 266 9.75 0.41 -19.87
N ASP A 267 10.13 -0.17 -18.72
CA ASP A 267 10.38 0.44 -17.41
C ASP A 267 10.06 1.95 -17.30
N ILE A 268 8.77 2.26 -17.21
CA ILE A 268 8.29 3.37 -16.42
C ILE A 268 7.35 2.72 -15.43
N ARG A 269 7.67 2.83 -14.14
CA ARG A 269 6.72 2.66 -13.04
C ARG A 269 5.64 3.74 -13.18
N GLN A 270 4.77 3.59 -14.16
CA GLN A 270 3.36 3.92 -13.95
C GLN A 270 2.78 2.69 -13.28
N GLU A 271 3.16 2.53 -12.01
CA GLU A 271 2.25 1.91 -11.07
C GLU A 271 0.92 2.65 -11.27
N SER A 272 -0.13 1.90 -11.55
CA SER A 272 -1.48 2.40 -11.37
C SER A 272 -1.52 3.13 -10.03
N ASN A 273 -1.68 4.46 -10.06
CA ASN A 273 -1.73 5.40 -8.93
C ASN A 273 -2.92 5.12 -7.96
N PHE A 274 -3.36 3.87 -7.83
CA PHE A 274 -4.54 3.46 -7.07
C PHE A 274 -4.32 2.16 -6.28
N LEU A 275 -3.10 1.64 -6.19
CA LEU A 275 -2.79 0.61 -5.18
C LEU A 275 -2.64 1.32 -3.84
N GLY A 276 -3.53 0.99 -2.91
CA GLY A 276 -3.80 1.72 -1.66
C GLY A 276 -2.58 2.05 -0.80
N ARG A 277 -2.81 2.93 0.18
CA ARG A 277 -1.81 3.49 1.10
C ARG A 277 -0.99 2.42 1.82
N SER A 278 -1.56 1.23 1.96
CA SER A 278 -0.98 0.06 2.59
C SER A 278 -0.63 -1.03 1.56
N GLU A 279 0.66 -1.37 1.45
CA GLU A 279 1.12 -2.45 0.57
C GLU A 279 0.58 -3.83 1.02
N CYS A 280 -0.14 -4.51 0.13
CA CYS A 280 -0.54 -5.92 0.28
C CYS A 280 0.13 -6.78 -0.81
N ILE A 281 0.99 -7.72 -0.41
CA ILE A 281 1.70 -8.60 -1.35
C ILE A 281 0.93 -9.92 -1.48
N LEU A 282 0.34 -10.14 -2.66
CA LEU A 282 -0.32 -11.40 -3.00
C LEU A 282 0.68 -12.55 -3.21
N VAL A 283 0.39 -13.72 -2.63
CA VAL A 283 1.26 -14.89 -2.66
C VAL A 283 0.67 -15.96 -3.58
N GLN A 284 1.34 -16.20 -4.72
CA GLN A 284 0.89 -17.14 -5.76
C GLN A 284 2.01 -18.09 -6.19
N PRO A 285 2.41 -19.07 -5.36
CA PRO A 285 3.56 -19.92 -5.62
C PRO A 285 3.26 -21.11 -6.56
N GLY A 286 1.98 -21.34 -6.87
CA GLY A 286 1.52 -22.40 -7.79
C GLY A 286 1.09 -23.70 -7.10
N SER A 287 0.55 -24.64 -7.88
CA SER A 287 -0.03 -25.90 -7.38
C SER A 287 0.98 -26.82 -6.69
N SER A 288 2.26 -26.73 -7.06
CA SER A 288 3.33 -27.52 -6.45
C SER A 288 3.56 -27.21 -4.97
N TRP A 289 3.01 -26.12 -4.43
CA TRP A 289 3.13 -25.73 -3.02
C TRP A 289 1.97 -26.17 -2.13
N CYS A 290 0.92 -26.78 -2.71
CA CYS A 290 -0.31 -27.14 -2.00
C CYS A 290 -0.06 -28.15 -0.86
N ASP A 291 0.86 -29.10 -1.05
CA ASP A 291 1.29 -30.07 -0.04
C ASP A 291 1.96 -29.39 1.17
N VAL A 292 2.73 -28.33 0.94
CA VAL A 292 3.52 -27.63 1.97
C VAL A 292 2.72 -26.56 2.70
N LEU A 293 1.94 -25.73 1.99
CA LEU A 293 1.27 -24.57 2.58
C LEU A 293 -0.17 -24.85 3.01
N ILE A 294 -0.88 -25.76 2.30
CA ILE A 294 -2.30 -26.01 2.52
C ILE A 294 -2.52 -27.32 3.26
N SER A 295 -1.96 -28.43 2.76
CA SER A 295 -2.26 -29.78 3.25
C SER A 295 -1.43 -30.24 4.46
N SER A 296 -0.35 -29.52 4.79
CA SER A 296 0.61 -29.93 5.84
C SER A 296 0.14 -29.69 7.28
N GLY A 297 -0.94 -28.95 7.48
CA GLY A 297 -1.35 -28.47 8.81
C GLY A 297 -0.49 -27.33 9.37
N HIS A 298 0.42 -26.76 8.55
CA HIS A 298 1.36 -25.73 8.98
C HIS A 298 0.68 -24.48 9.56
N VAL A 299 -0.40 -24.01 8.94
CA VAL A 299 -1.18 -22.88 9.44
C VAL A 299 -1.68 -23.14 10.86
N GLY A 300 -2.31 -24.31 11.08
CA GLY A 300 -2.78 -24.70 12.39
C GLY A 300 -1.66 -24.75 13.43
N TRP A 301 -0.49 -25.28 13.07
CA TRP A 301 0.68 -25.26 13.96
C TRP A 301 1.12 -23.84 14.31
N LEU A 302 1.23 -22.93 13.33
CA LEU A 302 1.71 -21.56 13.56
C LEU A 302 0.75 -20.78 14.44
N LEU A 303 -0.56 -20.91 14.21
CA LEU A 303 -1.59 -20.30 15.04
C LEU A 303 -1.53 -20.83 16.48
N ASN A 304 -1.36 -22.14 16.65
CA ASN A 304 -1.21 -22.76 17.98
C ASN A 304 0.08 -22.33 18.68
N LEU A 305 1.19 -22.22 17.95
CA LEU A 305 2.46 -21.70 18.48
C LEU A 305 2.29 -20.27 18.98
N TYR A 306 1.72 -19.38 18.17
CA TYR A 306 1.47 -18.00 18.59
C TYR A 306 0.51 -17.93 19.78
N GLY A 307 -0.59 -18.69 19.76
CA GLY A 307 -1.56 -18.77 20.84
C GLY A 307 -0.95 -19.25 22.16
N ALA A 308 -0.11 -20.29 22.12
CA ALA A 308 0.60 -20.78 23.30
C ALA A 308 1.57 -19.74 23.88
N LEU A 309 2.32 -19.05 23.01
CA LEU A 309 3.22 -17.97 23.44
C LEU A 309 2.43 -16.79 24.04
N ARG A 310 1.33 -16.40 23.41
CA ARG A 310 0.44 -15.34 23.91
C ARG A 310 -0.10 -15.65 25.31
N GLN A 311 -0.55 -16.88 25.55
CA GLN A 311 -1.04 -17.30 26.87
C GLN A 311 0.07 -17.31 27.92
N LYS A 312 1.25 -17.80 27.56
CA LYS A 312 2.40 -17.88 28.46
C LYS A 312 2.83 -16.51 29.00
N PHE A 313 2.87 -15.51 28.12
CA PHE A 313 3.38 -14.18 28.44
C PHE A 313 2.26 -13.14 28.62
N SER A 314 1.03 -13.57 28.91
CA SER A 314 -0.12 -12.64 29.05
C SER A 314 0.07 -11.60 30.16
N CYS A 315 0.97 -11.85 31.11
CA CYS A 315 1.31 -10.94 32.22
C CYS A 315 2.53 -10.06 31.93
N GLU A 316 3.24 -10.28 30.82
CA GLU A 316 4.46 -9.55 30.44
C GLU A 316 4.16 -8.62 29.25
N GLY A 317 3.97 -7.32 29.52
CA GLY A 317 3.53 -6.35 28.51
C GLY A 317 4.44 -6.23 27.28
N TYR A 318 5.72 -6.62 27.39
CA TYR A 318 6.73 -6.45 26.32
C TYR A 318 6.85 -7.64 25.36
N TRP A 319 6.19 -8.78 25.63
CA TRP A 319 6.33 -9.96 24.76
C TRP A 319 5.77 -9.72 23.35
N ILE A 320 4.67 -8.99 23.23
CA ILE A 320 3.98 -8.79 21.95
C ILE A 320 4.89 -8.19 20.87
N ASP A 321 5.93 -7.43 21.22
CA ASP A 321 6.87 -6.80 20.29
C ASP A 321 8.24 -7.49 20.22
N CYS A 322 8.37 -8.65 20.87
CA CYS A 322 9.54 -9.50 20.77
C CYS A 322 9.74 -10.01 19.32
N PRO A 323 10.99 -10.19 18.84
CA PRO A 323 11.27 -10.64 17.47
C PRO A 323 10.54 -11.91 17.05
N LEU A 324 10.33 -12.87 17.97
CA LEU A 324 9.58 -14.09 17.66
C LEU A 324 8.08 -13.81 17.45
N ALA A 325 7.47 -12.97 18.30
CA ALA A 325 6.05 -12.59 18.19
C ALA A 325 5.80 -11.86 16.86
N VAL A 326 6.66 -10.89 16.56
CA VAL A 326 6.60 -10.10 15.32
C VAL A 326 6.77 -11.00 14.10
N SER A 327 7.75 -11.92 14.11
CA SER A 327 7.97 -12.84 12.98
C SER A 327 6.78 -13.77 12.78
N ALA A 328 6.19 -14.27 13.87
CA ALA A 328 5.00 -15.13 13.81
C ALA A 328 3.77 -14.39 13.28
N ARG A 329 3.45 -13.19 13.81
CA ARG A 329 2.31 -12.40 13.32
C ARG A 329 2.45 -12.02 11.86
N LYS A 330 3.61 -11.50 11.46
CA LYS A 330 3.85 -11.14 10.05
C LYS A 330 3.70 -12.34 9.11
N LEU A 331 4.16 -13.53 9.52
CA LEU A 331 3.95 -14.75 8.75
C LEU A 331 2.48 -15.17 8.69
N ILE A 332 1.73 -15.04 9.79
CA ILE A 332 0.27 -15.27 9.83
C ILE A 332 -0.46 -14.30 8.87
N VAL A 333 -0.10 -13.01 8.90
CA VAL A 333 -0.65 -12.01 7.98
C VAL A 333 -0.34 -12.38 6.53
N GLN A 334 0.89 -12.79 6.22
CA GLN A 334 1.27 -13.19 4.85
C GLN A 334 0.53 -14.44 4.37
N PHE A 335 0.17 -15.36 5.26
CA PHE A 335 -0.70 -16.49 4.91
C PHE A 335 -2.10 -16.04 4.48
N CYS A 336 -2.59 -14.90 4.96
CA CYS A 336 -3.90 -14.38 4.57
C CYS A 336 -3.95 -13.90 3.11
N SER A 337 -2.81 -13.66 2.45
CA SER A 337 -2.74 -13.24 1.04
C SER A 337 -2.41 -14.37 0.05
N ILE A 338 -2.42 -15.63 0.50
CA ILE A 338 -2.22 -16.80 -0.37
C ILE A 338 -3.43 -16.97 -1.27
N THR A 339 -3.20 -17.06 -2.59
CA THR A 339 -4.26 -17.22 -3.60
C THR A 339 -3.72 -17.88 -4.88
N GLY A 340 -4.58 -18.05 -5.89
CA GLY A 340 -4.23 -18.60 -7.19
C GLY A 340 -4.28 -20.13 -7.28
N THR A 341 -3.50 -20.70 -8.19
CA THR A 341 -3.58 -22.13 -8.58
C THR A 341 -3.08 -23.12 -7.53
N ILE A 342 -2.67 -22.63 -6.35
CA ILE A 342 -2.37 -23.47 -5.18
C ILE A 342 -3.62 -24.16 -4.63
N PHE A 343 -4.78 -23.51 -4.75
CA PHE A 343 -6.07 -24.09 -4.37
C PHE A 343 -6.66 -24.90 -5.54
N PRO A 344 -7.32 -26.03 -5.26
CA PRO A 344 -8.04 -26.78 -6.28
C PRO A 344 -9.20 -25.95 -6.86
N SER A 345 -9.64 -26.28 -8.08
CA SER A 345 -10.81 -25.64 -8.72
C SER A 345 -12.12 -26.17 -8.14
N ASP A 346 -12.40 -25.84 -6.88
CA ASP A 346 -13.50 -26.39 -6.08
C ASP A 346 -14.57 -25.34 -5.72
N SER A 347 -14.81 -24.38 -6.61
CA SER A 347 -15.65 -23.20 -6.37
C SER A 347 -15.18 -22.32 -5.19
N GLY A 348 -13.92 -22.44 -4.76
CA GLY A 348 -13.33 -21.61 -3.71
C GLY A 348 -13.61 -22.12 -2.29
N TYR A 349 -14.14 -23.33 -2.14
CA TYR A 349 -14.50 -23.90 -0.83
C TYR A 349 -13.27 -24.11 0.07
N MET A 350 -12.22 -24.78 -0.44
CA MET A 350 -10.97 -25.01 0.29
C MET A 350 -10.27 -23.69 0.64
N HIS A 351 -10.32 -22.71 -0.26
CA HIS A 351 -9.78 -21.38 0.01
C HIS A 351 -10.56 -20.69 1.14
N GLY A 352 -11.90 -20.75 1.10
CA GLY A 352 -12.74 -20.22 2.18
C GLY A 352 -12.44 -20.87 3.54
N GLN A 353 -12.32 -22.20 3.60
CA GLN A 353 -11.95 -22.91 4.84
C GLN A 353 -10.58 -22.49 5.37
N TYR A 354 -9.61 -22.33 4.47
CA TYR A 354 -8.27 -21.88 4.80
C TYR A 354 -8.30 -20.47 5.44
N LEU A 355 -9.05 -19.54 4.86
CA LEU A 355 -9.21 -18.19 5.42
C LEU A 355 -9.96 -18.19 6.75
N VAL A 356 -10.99 -19.03 6.92
CA VAL A 356 -11.70 -19.20 8.21
C VAL A 356 -10.73 -19.68 9.31
N GLN A 357 -9.83 -20.62 9.00
CA GLN A 357 -8.84 -21.09 9.96
C GLN A 357 -7.90 -19.94 10.39
N LEU A 358 -7.40 -19.14 9.45
CA LEU A 358 -6.57 -17.97 9.75
C LEU A 358 -7.33 -16.94 10.59
N LEU A 359 -8.55 -16.59 10.19
CA LEU A 359 -9.39 -15.62 10.90
C LEU A 359 -9.68 -16.07 12.34
N SER A 360 -9.87 -17.37 12.57
CA SER A 360 -10.08 -17.92 13.92
C SER A 360 -8.91 -17.67 14.88
N GLY A 361 -7.67 -17.58 14.36
CA GLY A 361 -6.49 -17.26 15.14
C GLY A 361 -6.24 -15.77 15.32
N ILE A 362 -6.66 -14.95 14.35
CA ILE A 362 -6.49 -13.49 14.35
C ILE A 362 -7.61 -12.78 15.12
N ILE A 363 -8.79 -13.37 15.25
CA ILE A 363 -9.97 -12.70 15.80
C ILE A 363 -9.72 -12.09 17.19
N GLN A 364 -8.90 -12.71 18.03
CA GLN A 364 -8.56 -12.21 19.37
C GLN A 364 -7.67 -10.95 19.37
N TRP A 365 -7.14 -10.55 18.20
CA TRP A 365 -6.35 -9.34 18.03
C TRP A 365 -7.24 -8.11 17.78
N ILE A 366 -8.47 -8.33 17.32
CA ILE A 366 -9.37 -7.28 16.84
C ILE A 366 -10.78 -7.33 17.46
N GLU A 367 -11.18 -8.43 18.11
CA GLU A 367 -12.50 -8.62 18.74
C GLU A 367 -12.41 -8.75 20.28
N PRO A 368 -13.28 -8.07 21.06
CA PRO A 368 -14.20 -7.01 20.63
C PRO A 368 -13.45 -5.68 20.44
N PRO A 369 -13.73 -4.91 19.36
CA PRO A 369 -12.94 -3.72 19.01
C PRO A 369 -12.80 -2.69 20.13
N ASP A 370 -13.89 -2.38 20.83
CA ASP A 370 -13.90 -1.38 21.90
C ASP A 370 -12.98 -1.76 23.08
N ALA A 371 -12.93 -3.05 23.44
CA ALA A 371 -12.03 -3.51 24.50
C ALA A 371 -10.56 -3.54 24.05
N VAL A 372 -10.30 -3.86 22.78
CA VAL A 372 -8.95 -3.84 22.22
C VAL A 372 -8.40 -2.42 22.21
N LEU A 373 -9.16 -1.45 21.72
CA LEU A 373 -8.74 -0.05 21.66
C LEU A 373 -8.56 0.55 23.06
N LYS A 374 -9.49 0.31 23.99
CA LYS A 374 -9.33 0.72 25.40
C LYS A 374 -8.05 0.14 26.03
N ALA A 375 -7.71 -1.10 25.71
CA ALA A 375 -6.48 -1.70 26.22
C ALA A 375 -5.23 -1.00 25.67
N ILE A 376 -5.25 -0.57 24.41
CA ILE A 376 -4.15 0.20 23.78
C ILE A 376 -4.02 1.57 24.45
N GLU A 377 -5.14 2.27 24.67
CA GLU A 377 -5.17 3.53 25.41
C GLU A 377 -4.66 3.38 26.85
N CYS A 378 -4.84 2.20 27.46
CA CYS A 378 -4.28 1.85 28.76
C CYS A 378 -2.80 1.42 28.71
N GLY A 379 -2.11 1.57 27.58
CA GLY A 379 -0.67 1.29 27.42
C GLY A 379 -0.32 -0.10 26.89
N ARG A 380 -1.29 -0.86 26.35
CA ARG A 380 -1.00 -2.09 25.61
C ARG A 380 -0.46 -1.74 24.22
N SER A 381 0.50 -2.52 23.72
CA SER A 381 0.97 -2.38 22.34
C SER A 381 -0.14 -2.59 21.31
N GLU A 382 -0.17 -1.72 20.31
CA GLU A 382 -1.06 -1.69 19.15
C GLU A 382 -0.72 -2.76 18.10
N SER A 383 0.43 -3.43 18.20
CA SER A 383 0.96 -4.30 17.15
C SER A 383 0.00 -5.42 16.71
N GLU A 384 -0.71 -6.06 17.66
CA GLU A 384 -1.72 -7.08 17.32
C GLU A 384 -2.88 -6.48 16.52
N LEU A 385 -3.38 -5.30 16.91
CA LEU A 385 -4.47 -4.62 16.22
C LEU A 385 -4.06 -4.29 14.77
N LEU A 386 -2.89 -3.67 14.59
CA LEU A 386 -2.39 -3.28 13.26
C LEU A 386 -2.16 -4.50 12.36
N ASP A 387 -1.57 -5.58 12.88
CA ASP A 387 -1.39 -6.82 12.12
C ASP A 387 -2.74 -7.49 11.83
N GLY A 388 -3.71 -7.38 12.73
CA GLY A 388 -5.10 -7.82 12.51
C GLY A 388 -5.79 -7.04 11.38
N CYS A 389 -5.63 -5.72 11.32
CA CYS A 389 -6.12 -4.89 10.22
C CYS A 389 -5.47 -5.32 8.87
N ARG A 390 -4.15 -5.55 8.85
CA ARG A 390 -3.44 -6.02 7.64
C ARG A 390 -3.88 -7.41 7.20
N ALA A 391 -4.23 -8.28 8.14
CA ALA A 391 -4.79 -9.58 7.82
C ALA A 391 -6.17 -9.44 7.17
N LEU A 392 -7.04 -8.57 7.68
CA LEU A 392 -8.34 -8.28 7.04
C LEU A 392 -8.16 -7.72 5.62
N LEU A 393 -7.23 -6.79 5.42
CA LEU A 393 -6.86 -6.28 4.08
C LEU A 393 -6.41 -7.43 3.16
N SER A 394 -5.54 -8.30 3.65
CA SER A 394 -5.03 -9.44 2.86
C SER A 394 -6.12 -10.43 2.49
N MET A 395 -7.06 -10.71 3.40
CA MET A 395 -8.22 -11.56 3.11
C MET A 395 -9.19 -10.88 2.13
N ALA A 396 -9.35 -9.56 2.23
CA ALA A 396 -10.19 -8.77 1.33
C ALA A 396 -9.70 -8.80 -0.11
N THR A 397 -8.38 -8.71 -0.32
CA THR A 397 -7.78 -8.70 -1.66
C THR A 397 -7.84 -10.06 -2.36
N VAL A 398 -8.08 -11.15 -1.65
CA VAL A 398 -8.14 -12.51 -2.21
C VAL A 398 -9.55 -13.12 -2.22
N SER A 399 -10.57 -12.40 -1.75
CA SER A 399 -11.94 -12.91 -1.66
C SER A 399 -12.98 -11.93 -2.21
N THR A 400 -14.09 -12.47 -2.72
CA THR A 400 -15.25 -11.64 -3.08
C THR A 400 -15.94 -11.10 -1.82
N PRO A 401 -16.67 -9.97 -1.86
CA PRO A 401 -17.34 -9.43 -0.69
C PRO A 401 -18.31 -10.42 0.00
N LEU A 402 -18.99 -11.28 -0.77
CA LEU A 402 -19.87 -12.31 -0.23
C LEU A 402 -19.09 -13.36 0.57
N VAL A 403 -18.02 -13.91 0.00
CA VAL A 403 -17.16 -14.90 0.67
C VAL A 403 -16.51 -14.29 1.91
N PHE A 404 -16.00 -13.06 1.80
CA PHE A 404 -15.39 -12.36 2.93
C PHE A 404 -16.36 -12.23 4.10
N ASP A 405 -17.58 -11.79 3.85
CA ASP A 405 -18.61 -11.64 4.89
C ASP A 405 -18.95 -12.97 5.57
N GLN A 406 -18.97 -14.07 4.80
CA GLN A 406 -19.24 -15.42 5.28
C GLN A 406 -18.13 -15.98 6.20
N LEU A 407 -16.89 -15.50 6.11
CA LEU A 407 -15.76 -16.03 6.89
C LEU A 407 -16.09 -16.02 8.39
N LEU A 408 -16.50 -14.87 8.93
CA LEU A 408 -16.80 -14.73 10.35
C LEU A 408 -18.19 -15.31 10.72
N LYS A 409 -19.16 -15.36 9.79
CA LYS A 409 -20.48 -15.99 10.02
C LYS A 409 -20.37 -17.47 10.41
N SER A 410 -19.28 -18.13 10.00
CA SER A 410 -19.00 -19.50 10.42
C SER A 410 -18.59 -19.62 11.90
N LEU A 411 -18.13 -18.53 12.52
CA LEU A 411 -17.58 -18.46 13.88
C LEU A 411 -18.42 -17.61 14.85
N ARG A 412 -19.24 -16.70 14.33
CA ARG A 412 -20.00 -15.66 15.07
C ARG A 412 -21.38 -15.44 14.43
N PRO A 413 -22.33 -14.81 15.14
CA PRO A 413 -23.67 -14.52 14.60
C PRO A 413 -23.69 -13.34 13.60
N TYR A 414 -22.55 -12.71 13.33
CA TYR A 414 -22.40 -11.58 12.42
C TYR A 414 -21.23 -11.81 11.46
N GLY A 415 -21.25 -11.12 10.31
CA GLY A 415 -20.25 -11.30 9.27
C GLY A 415 -19.02 -10.41 9.39
N THR A 416 -18.01 -10.71 8.57
CA THR A 416 -16.72 -10.01 8.60
C THR A 416 -16.84 -8.56 8.15
N LEU A 417 -17.81 -8.22 7.27
CA LEU A 417 -18.06 -6.83 6.89
C LEU A 417 -18.62 -6.01 8.06
N THR A 418 -19.46 -6.63 8.89
CA THR A 418 -19.94 -6.00 10.13
C THR A 418 -18.79 -5.75 11.10
N LEU A 419 -17.90 -6.74 11.30
CA LEU A 419 -16.70 -6.56 12.12
C LEU A 419 -15.81 -5.41 11.60
N LEU A 420 -15.57 -5.37 10.29
CA LEU A 420 -14.77 -4.33 9.64
C LEU A 420 -15.36 -2.93 9.88
N SER A 421 -16.68 -2.79 9.73
CA SER A 421 -17.40 -1.53 9.99
C SER A 421 -17.31 -1.11 11.46
N VAL A 422 -17.53 -2.02 12.41
CA VAL A 422 -17.45 -1.72 13.84
C VAL A 422 -16.00 -1.36 14.23
N LEU A 423 -15.01 -2.11 13.75
CA LEU A 423 -13.60 -1.85 14.02
C LEU A 423 -13.18 -0.47 13.53
N MET A 424 -13.51 -0.13 12.27
CA MET A 424 -13.21 1.18 11.72
C MET A 424 -13.97 2.30 12.44
N SER A 425 -15.21 2.05 12.86
CA SER A 425 -15.99 3.02 13.66
C SER A 425 -15.33 3.33 15.00
N GLU A 426 -14.81 2.32 15.70
CA GLU A 426 -14.09 2.53 16.97
C GLU A 426 -12.74 3.25 16.75
N VAL A 427 -12.02 2.94 15.67
CA VAL A 427 -10.79 3.67 15.29
C VAL A 427 -11.08 5.14 15.00
N ILE A 428 -12.16 5.45 14.27
CA ILE A 428 -12.59 6.82 14.00
C ILE A 428 -12.95 7.56 15.29
N LYS A 429 -13.68 6.92 16.21
CA LYS A 429 -14.00 7.53 17.53
C LYS A 429 -12.73 7.85 18.32
N CYS A 430 -11.74 6.94 18.33
CA CYS A 430 -10.47 7.19 18.99
C CYS A 430 -9.72 8.40 18.38
N LEU A 431 -9.74 8.54 17.04
CA LEU A 431 -9.21 9.73 16.35
C LEU A 431 -9.97 11.01 16.75
N MET A 432 -11.28 10.94 16.96
CA MET A 432 -12.09 12.10 17.39
C MET A 432 -11.83 12.54 18.84
N GLU A 433 -11.31 11.65 19.68
CA GLU A 433 -10.97 11.93 21.08
C GLU A 433 -9.52 12.41 21.22
N ASN A 434 -8.61 11.92 20.36
CA ASN A 434 -7.18 12.25 20.35
C ASN A 434 -6.80 13.05 19.11
N LEU A 435 -7.21 14.32 19.06
CA LEU A 435 -6.86 15.28 17.99
C LEU A 435 -5.40 15.76 18.14
N SER A 436 -4.44 14.85 17.97
CA SER A 436 -3.01 15.15 17.89
C SER A 436 -2.59 15.35 16.44
N GLU A 437 -1.66 16.28 16.20
CA GLU A 437 -0.99 16.46 14.90
C GLU A 437 0.02 15.33 14.60
N GLU A 438 0.46 14.58 15.62
CA GLU A 438 1.37 13.46 15.43
C GLU A 438 0.64 12.22 14.91
N GLU A 439 1.26 11.54 13.92
CA GLU A 439 0.76 10.28 13.39
C GLU A 439 0.76 9.20 14.48
N THR A 440 -0.44 8.90 14.99
CA THR A 440 -0.64 7.83 15.97
C THR A 440 -1.03 6.51 15.32
N TRP A 441 -1.00 5.42 16.07
CA TRP A 441 -1.41 4.10 15.59
C TRP A 441 -2.83 4.07 14.98
N SER A 442 -3.71 4.98 15.41
CA SER A 442 -5.10 5.06 14.92
C SER A 442 -5.18 5.63 13.51
N TRP A 443 -4.23 6.48 13.10
CA TRP A 443 -4.09 6.94 11.70
C TRP A 443 -3.70 5.77 10.79
N VAL A 444 -2.68 5.02 11.19
CA VAL A 444 -2.21 3.82 10.48
C VAL A 444 -3.35 2.78 10.39
N ALA A 445 -4.07 2.55 11.48
CA ALA A 445 -5.22 1.63 11.48
C ALA A 445 -6.34 2.10 10.55
N ARG A 446 -6.69 3.40 10.56
CA ARG A 446 -7.70 3.98 9.67
C ARG A 446 -7.33 3.74 8.21
N ASP A 447 -6.09 4.02 7.82
CA ASP A 447 -5.68 3.92 6.42
C ASP A 447 -5.66 2.45 5.94
N ILE A 448 -5.19 1.50 6.75
CA ILE A 448 -5.28 0.06 6.42
C ILE A 448 -6.73 -0.40 6.26
N LEU A 449 -7.63 0.05 7.15
CA LEU A 449 -9.05 -0.32 7.09
C LEU A 449 -9.75 0.35 5.90
N LEU A 450 -9.37 1.57 5.54
CA LEU A 450 -9.83 2.23 4.32
C LEU A 450 -9.39 1.48 3.07
N ASP A 451 -8.13 1.09 2.98
CA ASP A 451 -7.62 0.27 1.88
C ASP A 451 -8.38 -1.07 1.80
N THR A 452 -8.80 -1.62 2.95
CA THR A 452 -9.62 -2.84 3.00
C THR A 452 -10.99 -2.61 2.35
N TRP A 453 -11.67 -1.49 2.66
CA TRP A 453 -12.93 -1.12 2.01
C TRP A 453 -12.75 -0.86 0.52
N THR A 454 -11.73 -0.09 0.14
CA THR A 454 -11.41 0.22 -1.25
C THR A 454 -11.12 -1.05 -2.05
N ALA A 455 -10.39 -2.01 -1.49
CA ALA A 455 -10.15 -3.30 -2.12
C ALA A 455 -11.46 -4.02 -2.48
N PHE A 456 -12.46 -4.07 -1.58
CA PHE A 456 -13.76 -4.67 -1.92
C PHE A 456 -14.49 -3.92 -3.01
N LEU A 457 -14.61 -2.60 -2.87
CA LEU A 457 -15.47 -1.79 -3.70
C LEU A 457 -14.94 -1.66 -5.13
N MET A 458 -13.62 -1.57 -5.31
CA MET A 458 -12.99 -1.55 -6.63
C MET A 458 -13.08 -2.91 -7.36
N HIS A 459 -13.08 -4.04 -6.64
CA HIS A 459 -13.28 -5.36 -7.26
C HIS A 459 -14.69 -5.49 -7.85
N LEU A 460 -15.71 -4.87 -7.21
CA LEU A 460 -17.08 -4.84 -7.72
C LEU A 460 -17.20 -4.02 -9.02
N ASP A 461 -16.44 -2.93 -9.13
CA ASP A 461 -16.44 -2.09 -10.33
C ASP A 461 -15.84 -2.79 -11.56
N SER A 462 -14.93 -3.74 -11.35
CA SER A 462 -14.14 -4.40 -12.40
C SER A 462 -14.76 -5.71 -12.91
N SER A 463 -15.57 -6.40 -12.10
CA SER A 463 -16.02 -7.77 -12.42
C SER A 463 -17.12 -7.85 -13.47
N GLY A 464 -17.72 -6.73 -13.89
CA GLY A 464 -18.78 -6.68 -14.92
C GLY A 464 -20.07 -7.45 -14.58
N HIS A 465 -20.09 -8.11 -13.43
CA HIS A 465 -21.24 -8.79 -12.83
C HIS A 465 -21.83 -7.88 -11.75
N ASN A 466 -23.16 -7.88 -11.61
CA ASN A 466 -23.91 -7.13 -10.58
C ASN A 466 -23.67 -7.71 -9.17
N ASP A 467 -22.42 -7.89 -8.77
CA ASP A 467 -22.06 -8.30 -7.43
C ASP A 467 -22.23 -7.07 -6.53
N MET A 468 -23.41 -6.89 -5.97
CA MET A 468 -23.64 -5.87 -4.95
C MET A 468 -23.15 -6.39 -3.60
N LEU A 469 -22.79 -5.47 -2.71
CA LEU A 469 -22.57 -5.83 -1.31
C LEU A 469 -23.81 -6.54 -0.74
N PRO A 470 -23.64 -7.53 0.17
CA PRO A 470 -24.77 -8.11 0.87
C PRO A 470 -25.50 -7.04 1.69
N ALA A 471 -26.78 -7.25 2.00
CA ALA A 471 -27.61 -6.27 2.71
C ALA A 471 -27.00 -5.80 4.06
N GLU A 472 -26.37 -6.72 4.79
CA GLU A 472 -25.62 -6.41 6.01
C GLU A 472 -24.41 -5.51 5.71
N GLY A 473 -23.71 -5.72 4.59
CA GLY A 473 -22.63 -4.88 4.11
C GLY A 473 -23.09 -3.47 3.74
N ILE A 474 -24.23 -3.34 3.07
CA ILE A 474 -24.85 -2.02 2.76
C ILE A 474 -25.20 -1.29 4.05
N SER A 475 -25.82 -1.98 5.02
CA SER A 475 -26.12 -1.38 6.33
C SER A 475 -24.84 -0.99 7.09
N ALA A 476 -23.80 -1.82 7.02
CA ALA A 476 -22.52 -1.58 7.68
C ALA A 476 -21.79 -0.37 7.06
N ALA A 477 -21.82 -0.23 5.74
CA ALA A 477 -21.28 0.93 5.02
C ALA A 477 -22.05 2.21 5.34
N SER A 478 -23.39 2.16 5.38
CA SER A 478 -24.24 3.31 5.74
C SER A 478 -23.94 3.83 7.16
N ASN A 479 -23.87 2.93 8.15
CA ASN A 479 -23.62 3.30 9.54
C ASN A 479 -22.19 3.86 9.71
N LEU A 480 -21.21 3.23 9.07
CA LEU A 480 -19.83 3.69 9.07
C LEU A 480 -19.70 5.08 8.44
N PHE A 481 -20.32 5.31 7.27
CA PHE A 481 -20.26 6.61 6.61
C PHE A 481 -20.89 7.72 7.47
N ALA A 482 -21.97 7.43 8.20
CA ALA A 482 -22.54 8.40 9.13
C ALA A 482 -21.54 8.83 10.22
N ILE A 483 -20.76 7.88 10.75
CA ILE A 483 -19.72 8.14 11.76
C ILE A 483 -18.54 8.92 11.13
N ILE A 484 -18.11 8.55 9.93
CA ILE A 484 -17.06 9.27 9.17
C ILE A 484 -17.46 10.73 9.00
N VAL A 485 -18.66 11.01 8.47
CA VAL A 485 -19.11 12.39 8.23
C VAL A 485 -19.18 13.16 9.54
N GLN A 486 -19.73 12.57 10.61
CA GLN A 486 -19.77 13.23 11.92
C GLN A 486 -18.35 13.54 12.45
N SER A 487 -17.39 12.65 12.23
CA SER A 487 -15.98 12.86 12.59
C SER A 487 -15.36 14.02 11.82
N GLU A 488 -15.52 14.05 10.50
CA GLU A 488 -14.96 15.13 9.66
C GLU A 488 -15.61 16.48 10.00
N LEU A 489 -16.91 16.53 10.28
CA LEU A 489 -17.57 17.76 10.72
C LEU A 489 -17.10 18.23 12.09
N LYS A 490 -16.89 17.30 13.03
CA LYS A 490 -16.32 17.64 14.34
C LYS A 490 -14.90 18.18 14.18
N ALA A 491 -14.07 17.54 13.35
CA ALA A 491 -12.71 18.00 13.07
C ALA A 491 -12.74 19.41 12.49
N ALA A 492 -13.56 19.66 11.46
CA ALA A 492 -13.71 20.98 10.85
C ALA A 492 -14.17 22.07 11.83
N SER A 493 -15.15 21.75 12.69
CA SER A 493 -15.60 22.70 13.72
C SER A 493 -14.52 22.99 14.78
N THR A 494 -13.69 22.00 15.11
CA THR A 494 -12.63 22.15 16.13
C THR A 494 -11.44 22.94 15.59
N SER A 495 -11.10 22.73 14.31
CA SER A 495 -10.02 23.45 13.63
C SER A 495 -10.41 24.86 13.17
N ALA A 496 -11.68 25.25 13.30
CA ALA A 496 -12.22 26.49 12.76
C ALA A 496 -11.50 27.78 13.24
N PHE A 497 -10.81 27.71 14.39
CA PHE A 497 -10.11 28.84 15.00
C PHE A 497 -8.59 28.67 15.05
N ILE A 498 -8.04 27.64 14.38
CA ILE A 498 -6.61 27.35 14.36
C ILE A 498 -5.98 28.05 13.15
N ASP A 499 -5.07 29.00 13.39
CA ASP A 499 -4.28 29.68 12.34
C ASP A 499 -3.10 28.79 11.91
N GLU A 500 -3.27 28.00 10.84
CA GLU A 500 -2.19 27.19 10.26
C GLU A 500 -1.27 28.05 9.37
N ASN A 501 -0.16 28.54 9.95
CA ASN A 501 0.85 29.38 9.28
C ASN A 501 1.99 28.59 8.61
N GLU A 502 1.73 27.45 7.95
CA GLU A 502 2.79 26.70 7.23
C GLU A 502 2.39 26.31 5.79
N TYR A 503 2.81 27.12 4.81
CA TYR A 503 2.47 26.98 3.39
C TYR A 503 3.05 25.72 2.70
N ASP A 504 4.21 25.20 3.12
CA ASP A 504 4.86 24.05 2.46
C ASP A 504 4.26 22.69 2.88
N TYR A 505 3.54 22.62 4.00
CA TYR A 505 2.79 21.43 4.43
C TYR A 505 1.38 21.33 3.83
N LEU A 506 0.88 22.42 3.24
CA LEU A 506 -0.50 22.53 2.78
C LEU A 506 -0.78 21.63 1.56
N HIS A 507 0.14 21.54 0.60
CA HIS A 507 -0.11 20.80 -0.65
C HIS A 507 -0.13 19.28 -0.46
N SER A 508 0.81 18.72 0.31
CA SER A 508 0.81 17.30 0.67
C SER A 508 -0.40 16.92 1.52
N SER A 509 -0.83 17.82 2.42
CA SER A 509 -2.05 17.66 3.23
C SER A 509 -3.32 17.62 2.38
N ILE A 510 -3.44 18.52 1.37
CA ILE A 510 -4.59 18.55 0.45
C ILE A 510 -4.69 17.26 -0.39
N ALA A 511 -3.59 16.80 -0.97
CA ALA A 511 -3.58 15.56 -1.75
C ALA A 511 -3.95 14.34 -0.90
N ALA A 512 -3.40 14.25 0.32
CA ALA A 512 -3.75 13.19 1.26
C ALA A 512 -5.22 13.24 1.71
N MET A 513 -5.78 14.45 1.84
CA MET A 513 -7.21 14.64 2.14
C MET A 513 -8.08 14.21 0.96
N ASP A 514 -7.74 14.58 -0.28
CA ASP A 514 -8.51 14.25 -1.48
C ASP A 514 -8.59 12.71 -1.69
N GLU A 515 -7.47 12.01 -1.56
CA GLU A 515 -7.43 10.55 -1.64
C GLU A 515 -8.25 9.90 -0.50
N ARG A 516 -8.27 10.51 0.70
CA ARG A 516 -9.06 10.02 1.84
C ARG A 516 -10.56 10.18 1.56
N LEU A 517 -10.98 11.36 1.10
CA LEU A 517 -12.37 11.64 0.75
C LEU A 517 -12.84 10.79 -0.44
N SER A 518 -11.95 10.49 -1.39
CA SER A 518 -12.22 9.55 -2.48
C SER A 518 -12.52 8.14 -1.95
N SER A 519 -11.75 7.65 -0.96
CA SER A 519 -12.03 6.36 -0.31
C SER A 519 -13.35 6.35 0.48
N TYR A 520 -13.65 7.44 1.21
CA TYR A 520 -14.93 7.59 1.90
C TYR A 520 -16.12 7.62 0.93
N ALA A 521 -15.95 8.21 -0.24
CA ALA A 521 -16.99 8.26 -1.25
C ALA A 521 -17.36 6.88 -1.78
N LEU A 522 -16.41 5.95 -1.91
CA LEU A 522 -16.71 4.57 -2.26
C LEU A 522 -17.64 3.93 -1.21
N ILE A 523 -17.31 4.08 0.08
CA ILE A 523 -18.16 3.58 1.19
C ILE A 523 -19.54 4.23 1.15
N ALA A 524 -19.62 5.52 0.85
CA ALA A 524 -20.89 6.22 0.73
C ALA A 524 -21.75 5.68 -0.43
N ARG A 525 -21.14 5.48 -1.61
CA ARG A 525 -21.79 5.05 -2.84
C ARG A 525 -22.33 3.63 -2.74
N ALA A 526 -21.58 2.75 -2.08
CA ALA A 526 -22.00 1.40 -1.68
C ALA A 526 -23.33 1.35 -0.91
N ALA A 527 -23.69 2.44 -0.22
CA ALA A 527 -24.96 2.60 0.48
C ALA A 527 -25.70 3.88 0.07
N SER A 528 -25.59 4.27 -1.21
CA SER A 528 -26.10 5.54 -1.76
C SER A 528 -27.57 5.83 -1.44
N GLY A 529 -28.39 4.78 -1.29
CA GLY A 529 -29.81 4.88 -0.92
C GLY A 529 -30.05 5.53 0.45
N ALA A 530 -29.13 5.36 1.41
CA ALA A 530 -29.21 5.96 2.73
C ALA A 530 -28.27 7.16 2.90
N THR A 531 -27.08 7.11 2.30
CA THR A 531 -26.02 8.11 2.52
C THR A 531 -26.27 9.44 1.81
N ILE A 532 -26.84 9.44 0.59
CA ILE A 532 -27.16 10.68 -0.14
C ILE A 532 -28.29 11.47 0.53
N PRO A 533 -29.42 10.86 0.95
CA PRO A 533 -30.42 11.55 1.75
C PRO A 533 -29.88 12.07 3.09
N PHE A 534 -28.97 11.33 3.72
CA PHE A 534 -28.31 11.76 4.96
C PHE A 534 -27.47 13.04 4.73
N LEU A 535 -26.65 13.10 3.67
CA LEU A 535 -25.90 14.31 3.30
C LEU A 535 -26.83 15.49 3.01
N THR A 536 -27.97 15.25 2.36
CA THR A 536 -28.97 16.30 2.08
C THR A 536 -29.53 16.89 3.37
N THR A 537 -29.80 16.03 4.36
CA THR A 537 -30.31 16.44 5.67
C THR A 537 -29.28 17.29 6.41
N LEU A 538 -28.03 16.81 6.50
CA LEU A 538 -26.94 17.54 7.15
C LEU A 538 -26.67 18.90 6.49
N PHE A 539 -26.58 18.93 5.16
CA PHE A 539 -26.35 20.17 4.42
C PHE A 539 -27.48 21.18 4.66
N SER A 540 -28.74 20.73 4.58
CA SER A 540 -29.91 21.59 4.82
C SER A 540 -29.95 22.12 6.26
N GLU A 541 -29.57 21.30 7.25
CA GLU A 541 -29.49 21.71 8.64
C GLU A 541 -28.44 22.81 8.84
N ARG A 542 -27.24 22.66 8.25
CA ARG A 542 -26.16 23.66 8.34
C ARG A 542 -26.50 24.96 7.64
N VAL A 543 -27.09 24.90 6.45
CA VAL A 543 -27.61 26.09 5.75
C VAL A 543 -28.67 26.78 6.60
N THR A 544 -29.60 26.03 7.22
CA THR A 544 -30.64 26.61 8.09
C THR A 544 -30.02 27.29 9.33
N ARG A 545 -29.05 26.64 9.98
CA ARG A 545 -28.31 27.18 11.13
C ARG A 545 -27.59 28.48 10.76
N LEU A 546 -26.94 28.51 9.60
CA LEU A 546 -26.25 29.69 9.09
C LEU A 546 -27.20 30.88 8.91
N HIS A 547 -28.39 30.66 8.35
CA HIS A 547 -29.38 31.71 8.16
C HIS A 547 -30.03 32.17 9.48
N GLN A 548 -30.27 31.24 10.42
CA GLN A 548 -30.85 31.57 11.73
C GLN A 548 -29.88 32.36 12.63
N GLY A 549 -28.58 32.09 12.53
CA GLY A 549 -27.54 32.77 13.31
C GLY A 549 -27.12 34.16 12.79
N ARG A 550 -27.74 34.65 11.69
CA ARG A 550 -27.35 35.88 11.00
C ARG A 550 -27.26 37.07 11.98
N GLY A 551 -26.04 37.57 12.21
CA GLY A 551 -25.76 38.74 13.05
C GLY A 551 -25.84 38.52 14.57
N THR A 552 -26.02 37.27 15.03
CA THR A 552 -26.16 36.96 16.47
C THR A 552 -25.20 35.86 16.96
N SER A 553 -24.81 34.92 16.10
CA SER A 553 -23.84 33.86 16.39
C SER A 553 -22.65 33.98 15.44
N ASP A 554 -21.46 33.60 15.90
CA ASP A 554 -20.29 33.41 15.04
C ASP A 554 -20.58 32.27 14.04
N PRO A 555 -20.54 32.51 12.72
CA PRO A 555 -20.82 31.47 11.73
C PRO A 555 -19.61 30.55 11.45
N THR A 556 -18.42 30.87 11.96
CA THR A 556 -17.14 30.24 11.54
C THR A 556 -17.16 28.72 11.59
N GLU A 557 -17.58 28.11 12.71
CA GLU A 557 -17.71 26.64 12.81
C GLU A 557 -18.68 26.06 11.77
N THR A 558 -19.82 26.71 11.56
CA THR A 558 -20.82 26.26 10.58
C THR A 558 -20.32 26.40 9.15
N LEU A 559 -19.49 27.40 8.86
CA LEU A 559 -18.87 27.59 7.55
C LEU A 559 -17.80 26.52 7.26
N GLU A 560 -17.00 26.13 8.25
CA GLU A 560 -16.02 25.03 8.11
C GLU A 560 -16.71 23.65 7.99
N GLU A 561 -17.82 23.44 8.70
CA GLU A 561 -18.68 22.27 8.50
C GLU A 561 -19.26 22.25 7.07
N LEU A 562 -19.74 23.38 6.54
CA LEU A 562 -20.25 23.49 5.17
C LEU A 562 -19.15 23.27 4.12
N TYR A 563 -17.95 23.81 4.35
CA TYR A 563 -16.77 23.55 3.53
C TYR A 563 -16.51 22.03 3.42
N SER A 564 -16.47 21.34 4.55
CA SER A 564 -16.25 19.89 4.61
C SER A 564 -17.38 19.10 3.94
N LEU A 565 -18.64 19.49 4.15
CA LEU A 565 -19.79 18.87 3.48
C LEU A 565 -19.76 19.02 1.95
N LEU A 566 -19.31 20.18 1.44
CA LEU A 566 -19.17 20.40 0.00
C LEU A 566 -18.12 19.45 -0.60
N LEU A 567 -16.98 19.28 0.06
CA LEU A 567 -15.94 18.36 -0.39
C LEU A 567 -16.41 16.90 -0.35
N ILE A 568 -17.03 16.48 0.77
CA ILE A 568 -17.59 15.12 0.91
C ILE A 568 -18.66 14.87 -0.15
N ALA A 569 -19.63 15.77 -0.30
CA ALA A 569 -20.71 15.62 -1.27
C ALA A 569 -20.19 15.58 -2.71
N GLY A 570 -19.20 16.41 -3.06
CA GLY A 570 -18.59 16.40 -4.39
C GLY A 570 -17.92 15.05 -4.71
N HIS A 571 -17.15 14.50 -3.77
CA HIS A 571 -16.57 13.17 -3.92
C HIS A 571 -17.64 12.07 -4.02
N VAL A 572 -18.68 12.11 -3.19
CA VAL A 572 -19.75 11.10 -3.23
C VAL A 572 -20.51 11.13 -4.57
N LEU A 573 -20.84 12.32 -5.07
CA LEU A 573 -21.68 12.47 -6.26
C LEU A 573 -20.92 12.26 -7.58
N ALA A 574 -19.63 12.57 -7.67
CA ALA A 574 -18.91 12.55 -8.93
C ALA A 574 -17.44 12.10 -8.77
N ASP A 575 -16.96 11.36 -9.78
CA ASP A 575 -15.55 11.03 -9.93
C ASP A 575 -14.75 12.21 -10.47
N GLU A 576 -13.42 12.08 -10.42
CA GLU A 576 -12.53 13.08 -10.99
C GLU A 576 -12.61 13.07 -12.53
N GLY A 577 -12.67 14.25 -13.15
CA GLY A 577 -12.77 14.41 -14.61
C GLY A 577 -11.45 14.68 -15.31
N GLN A 578 -10.32 14.26 -14.75
CA GLN A 578 -9.01 14.44 -15.38
C GLN A 578 -8.80 13.40 -16.49
N GLY A 579 -8.48 13.87 -17.70
CA GLY A 579 -8.17 13.00 -18.85
C GLY A 579 -9.38 12.48 -19.63
N GLU A 580 -10.46 12.09 -18.95
CA GLU A 580 -11.69 11.54 -19.57
C GLU A 580 -12.96 12.27 -19.12
N ILE A 581 -14.08 12.05 -19.84
CA ILE A 581 -15.38 12.59 -19.43
C ILE A 581 -15.93 11.69 -18.32
N PRO A 582 -16.10 12.18 -17.08
CA PRO A 582 -16.59 11.35 -15.99
C PRO A 582 -18.04 10.96 -16.24
N LEU A 583 -18.38 9.72 -15.88
CA LEU A 583 -19.74 9.20 -15.91
C LEU A 583 -20.35 9.27 -14.50
N VAL A 584 -21.66 9.12 -14.41
CA VAL A 584 -22.32 8.96 -13.09
C VAL A 584 -21.76 7.70 -12.42
N PRO A 585 -21.36 7.74 -11.14
CA PRO A 585 -20.87 6.56 -10.44
C PRO A 585 -21.85 5.38 -10.52
N LYS A 586 -21.33 4.16 -10.78
CA LYS A 586 -22.16 2.99 -11.09
C LYS A 586 -23.15 2.64 -9.98
N ASP A 587 -22.74 2.73 -8.72
CA ASP A 587 -23.62 2.43 -7.58
C ASP A 587 -24.84 3.37 -7.54
N ILE A 588 -24.63 4.65 -7.89
CA ILE A 588 -25.72 5.63 -7.96
C ILE A 588 -26.68 5.28 -9.11
N GLN A 589 -26.16 4.84 -10.26
CA GLN A 589 -27.00 4.39 -11.37
C GLN A 589 -27.84 3.14 -11.01
N ALA A 590 -27.29 2.24 -10.19
CA ALA A 590 -27.94 0.99 -9.81
C ALA A 590 -28.97 1.13 -8.69
N GLN A 591 -28.84 2.14 -7.82
CA GLN A 591 -29.64 2.22 -6.58
C GLN A 591 -31.06 2.77 -6.78
N PHE A 592 -31.23 3.84 -7.57
CA PHE A 592 -32.48 4.61 -7.61
C PHE A 592 -33.44 4.19 -8.73
N THR A 593 -33.45 2.91 -9.10
CA THR A 593 -34.20 2.38 -10.27
C THR A 593 -35.71 2.63 -10.21
N ASP A 594 -36.30 2.76 -9.03
CA ASP A 594 -37.73 3.00 -8.84
C ASP A 594 -38.13 4.49 -8.87
N VAL A 595 -37.17 5.42 -8.97
CA VAL A 595 -37.45 6.86 -9.01
C VAL A 595 -37.70 7.31 -10.45
N VAL A 596 -38.96 7.62 -10.75
CA VAL A 596 -39.40 8.06 -12.09
C VAL A 596 -39.39 9.58 -12.23
N ASP A 597 -39.71 10.29 -11.14
CA ASP A 597 -39.78 11.75 -11.10
C ASP A 597 -38.38 12.34 -10.85
N ALA A 598 -37.83 13.03 -11.85
CA ALA A 598 -36.46 13.55 -11.80
C ALA A 598 -36.21 14.55 -10.66
N ASP A 599 -37.21 15.36 -10.31
CA ASP A 599 -37.16 16.33 -9.20
C ASP A 599 -37.14 15.66 -7.81
N LYS A 600 -37.59 14.40 -7.72
CA LYS A 600 -37.55 13.59 -6.49
C LYS A 600 -36.29 12.73 -6.37
N HIS A 601 -35.43 12.73 -7.38
CA HIS A 601 -34.21 11.95 -7.36
C HIS A 601 -33.25 12.47 -6.28
N PRO A 602 -32.76 11.64 -5.32
CA PRO A 602 -31.94 12.12 -4.21
C PRO A 602 -30.67 12.89 -4.63
N VAL A 603 -30.01 12.46 -5.70
CA VAL A 603 -28.88 13.19 -6.31
C VAL A 603 -29.30 14.58 -6.79
N VAL A 604 -30.48 14.72 -7.41
CA VAL A 604 -31.00 16.01 -7.89
C VAL A 604 -31.33 16.92 -6.72
N ILE A 605 -31.93 16.38 -5.64
CA ILE A 605 -32.26 17.14 -4.44
C ILE A 605 -30.97 17.67 -3.78
N LEU A 606 -29.96 16.82 -3.56
CA LEU A 606 -28.68 17.25 -2.98
C LEU A 606 -27.97 18.27 -3.86
N SER A 607 -27.84 17.98 -5.16
CA SER A 607 -27.20 18.87 -6.14
C SER A 607 -27.91 20.23 -6.18
N GLY A 608 -29.24 20.22 -6.26
CA GLY A 608 -30.06 21.43 -6.28
C GLY A 608 -29.92 22.26 -5.00
N SER A 609 -29.87 21.63 -3.83
CA SER A 609 -29.63 22.32 -2.56
C SER A 609 -28.26 22.99 -2.52
N ILE A 610 -27.21 22.32 -3.01
CA ILE A 610 -25.85 22.88 -3.07
C ILE A 610 -25.78 24.03 -4.08
N ILE A 611 -26.37 23.87 -5.29
CA ILE A 611 -26.39 24.91 -6.32
C ILE A 611 -27.15 26.15 -5.83
N ARG A 612 -28.30 25.97 -5.16
CA ARG A 612 -29.06 27.08 -4.57
C ARG A 612 -28.28 27.79 -3.46
N PHE A 613 -27.51 27.05 -2.65
CA PHE A 613 -26.62 27.67 -1.67
C PHE A 613 -25.53 28.47 -2.39
N ALA A 614 -24.87 27.91 -3.40
CA ALA A 614 -23.85 28.59 -4.19
C ALA A 614 -24.39 29.86 -4.88
N GLU A 615 -25.62 29.84 -5.39
CA GLU A 615 -26.28 31.00 -6.00
C GLU A 615 -26.40 32.19 -5.03
N GLN A 616 -26.46 31.95 -3.71
CA GLN A 616 -26.48 33.03 -2.72
C GLN A 616 -25.20 33.87 -2.72
N SER A 617 -24.08 33.36 -3.25
CA SER A 617 -22.84 34.14 -3.37
C SER A 617 -22.96 35.33 -4.34
N LEU A 618 -23.98 35.31 -5.21
CA LEU A 618 -24.26 36.40 -6.14
C LEU A 618 -24.87 37.62 -5.44
N ASP A 619 -25.55 37.41 -4.31
CA ASP A 619 -26.09 38.50 -3.49
C ASP A 619 -24.96 39.17 -2.68
N PRO A 620 -24.75 40.50 -2.81
CA PRO A 620 -23.65 41.18 -2.12
C PRO A 620 -23.71 41.10 -0.60
N GLU A 621 -24.90 41.08 0.01
CA GLU A 621 -25.02 41.00 1.47
C GLU A 621 -24.64 39.61 1.97
N MET A 622 -25.16 38.56 1.31
CA MET A 622 -24.85 37.17 1.63
C MET A 622 -23.38 36.87 1.41
N ARG A 623 -22.81 37.35 0.29
CA ARG A 623 -21.39 37.22 -0.04
C ARG A 623 -20.49 37.77 1.06
N THR A 624 -20.76 38.99 1.50
CA THR A 624 -19.98 39.65 2.56
C THR A 624 -20.16 38.96 3.91
N SER A 625 -21.30 38.30 4.14
CA SER A 625 -21.62 37.65 5.41
C SER A 625 -21.03 36.24 5.55
N PHE A 626 -21.02 35.45 4.47
CA PHE A 626 -20.80 34.00 4.56
C PHE A 626 -19.76 33.45 3.58
N PHE A 627 -19.55 34.08 2.43
CA PHE A 627 -18.73 33.51 1.35
C PHE A 627 -17.29 34.02 1.42
N SER A 628 -16.52 33.45 2.34
CA SER A 628 -15.06 33.64 2.39
C SER A 628 -14.38 33.08 1.13
N PRO A 629 -13.14 33.51 0.79
CA PRO A 629 -12.38 32.93 -0.32
C PRO A 629 -12.30 31.40 -0.25
N ARG A 630 -11.97 30.86 0.93
CA ARG A 630 -11.89 29.42 1.20
C ARG A 630 -13.20 28.69 0.94
N LEU A 631 -14.34 29.24 1.37
CA LEU A 631 -15.64 28.63 1.09
C LEU A 631 -15.96 28.68 -0.41
N MET A 632 -15.63 29.79 -1.07
CA MET A 632 -15.78 29.92 -2.52
C MET A 632 -14.93 28.92 -3.29
N GLU A 633 -13.73 28.57 -2.79
CA GLU A 633 -12.91 27.51 -3.39
C GLU A 633 -13.63 26.17 -3.35
N ALA A 634 -14.23 25.78 -2.21
CA ALA A 634 -15.00 24.55 -2.11
C ALA A 634 -16.24 24.56 -3.02
N VAL A 635 -16.93 25.70 -3.14
CA VAL A 635 -18.06 25.87 -4.07
C VAL A 635 -17.63 25.69 -5.52
N VAL A 636 -16.56 26.38 -5.93
CA VAL A 636 -16.03 26.30 -7.31
C VAL A 636 -15.51 24.90 -7.61
N TRP A 637 -14.78 24.28 -6.67
CA TRP A 637 -14.31 22.90 -6.76
C TRP A 637 -15.48 21.93 -6.97
N PHE A 638 -16.52 22.04 -6.14
CA PHE A 638 -17.72 21.21 -6.26
C PHE A 638 -18.38 21.39 -7.62
N LEU A 639 -18.59 22.64 -8.06
CA LEU A 639 -19.22 22.92 -9.37
C LEU A 639 -18.38 22.41 -10.54
N ALA A 640 -17.05 22.49 -10.47
CA ALA A 640 -16.16 21.97 -11.50
C ALA A 640 -16.27 20.45 -11.63
N ARG A 641 -16.22 19.74 -10.50
CA ARG A 641 -16.35 18.27 -10.44
C ARG A 641 -17.75 17.82 -10.86
N TRP A 642 -18.78 18.44 -10.30
CA TRP A 642 -20.18 18.12 -10.54
C TRP A 642 -20.61 18.38 -11.99
N SER A 643 -20.28 19.55 -12.54
CA SER A 643 -20.71 19.94 -13.89
C SER A 643 -20.13 19.02 -14.97
N SER A 644 -18.93 18.50 -14.75
CA SER A 644 -18.28 17.54 -15.64
C SER A 644 -19.09 16.25 -15.83
N THR A 645 -19.86 15.85 -14.80
CA THR A 645 -20.70 14.62 -14.81
C THR A 645 -22.15 14.91 -15.17
N TYR A 646 -22.77 15.92 -14.55
CA TYR A 646 -24.23 16.09 -14.55
C TYR A 646 -24.75 17.23 -15.43
N LEU A 647 -23.93 18.23 -15.75
CA LEU A 647 -24.39 19.39 -16.52
C LEU A 647 -24.39 19.05 -18.01
N MET A 648 -25.55 19.04 -18.65
CA MET A 648 -25.72 18.76 -20.09
C MET A 648 -24.86 17.57 -20.57
N PRO A 649 -24.99 16.37 -19.99
CA PRO A 649 -24.19 15.21 -20.38
C PRO A 649 -24.35 14.92 -21.89
N PRO A 650 -23.28 14.53 -22.59
CA PRO A 650 -23.38 14.22 -24.02
C PRO A 650 -24.40 13.09 -24.24
N GLU A 651 -25.27 13.21 -25.25
CA GLU A 651 -26.12 12.09 -25.64
C GLU A 651 -25.21 10.91 -26.01
N GLU A 652 -25.21 9.84 -25.21
CA GLU A 652 -24.67 8.55 -25.64
C GLU A 652 -25.35 8.23 -26.98
N ASN A 653 -24.56 8.02 -28.04
CA ASN A 653 -25.05 7.73 -29.39
C ASN A 653 -26.26 6.79 -29.27
N LYS A 654 -27.42 7.21 -29.78
CA LYS A 654 -28.59 6.35 -30.07
C LYS A 654 -28.25 5.30 -31.16
N GLY A 655 -27.03 4.75 -31.15
CA GLY A 655 -26.52 3.71 -32.02
C GLY A 655 -26.95 2.36 -31.47
N ASN A 656 -28.19 2.01 -31.84
CA ASN A 656 -28.84 0.68 -31.84
C ASN A 656 -30.23 0.67 -31.18
N LYS A 657 -31.10 1.61 -31.57
CA LYS A 657 -32.54 1.32 -31.65
C LYS A 657 -32.88 0.42 -32.86
N SER A 658 -32.11 -0.63 -33.07
CA SER A 658 -32.35 -1.63 -34.11
C SER A 658 -32.01 -3.02 -33.58
N GLY A 659 -32.99 -3.64 -32.94
CA GLY A 659 -32.92 -5.02 -32.47
C GLY A 659 -33.81 -5.19 -31.26
N CYS A 660 -34.98 -5.80 -31.45
CA CYS A 660 -35.84 -6.26 -30.37
C CYS A 660 -35.05 -7.26 -29.50
N VAL A 661 -34.40 -6.77 -28.45
CA VAL A 661 -33.82 -7.58 -27.38
C VAL A 661 -34.75 -7.44 -26.19
N ASN A 662 -35.20 -8.58 -25.66
CA ASN A 662 -36.07 -8.63 -24.49
C ASN A 662 -35.29 -8.16 -23.25
N TYR A 663 -35.29 -6.85 -22.98
CA TYR A 663 -34.80 -6.32 -21.72
C TYR A 663 -35.68 -6.82 -20.56
N SER A 664 -35.06 -7.15 -19.44
CA SER A 664 -35.80 -7.43 -18.20
C SER A 664 -36.42 -6.13 -17.67
N ASP A 665 -37.56 -6.23 -16.96
CA ASP A 665 -38.27 -5.06 -16.41
C ASP A 665 -37.37 -4.22 -15.47
N ALA A 666 -36.43 -4.86 -14.78
CA ALA A 666 -35.43 -4.20 -13.94
C ALA A 666 -34.42 -3.35 -14.72
N GLN A 667 -34.00 -3.82 -15.90
CA GLN A 667 -33.04 -3.09 -16.74
C GLN A 667 -33.68 -1.86 -17.40
N LEU A 668 -34.94 -1.98 -17.81
CA LEU A 668 -35.74 -0.85 -18.32
C LEU A 668 -35.93 0.23 -17.24
N ARG A 669 -36.24 -0.16 -16.00
CA ARG A 669 -36.37 0.79 -14.87
C ARG A 669 -35.07 1.51 -14.54
N SER A 670 -33.95 0.80 -14.55
CA SER A 670 -32.62 1.39 -14.36
C SER A 670 -32.28 2.41 -15.46
N GLU A 671 -32.53 2.08 -16.73
CA GLU A 671 -32.35 3.04 -17.83
C GLU A 671 -33.28 4.25 -17.69
N HIS A 672 -34.53 4.06 -17.26
CA HIS A 672 -35.47 5.15 -17.04
C HIS A 672 -35.01 6.12 -15.93
N SER A 673 -34.56 5.61 -14.78
CA SER A 673 -34.05 6.44 -13.68
C SER A 673 -32.74 7.17 -14.05
N LYS A 674 -31.80 6.47 -14.72
CA LYS A 674 -30.58 7.09 -15.27
C LYS A 674 -30.92 8.24 -16.22
N ASN A 675 -31.87 8.02 -17.12
CA ASN A 675 -32.33 9.06 -18.05
C ASN A 675 -33.02 10.22 -17.32
N ALA A 676 -33.84 9.95 -16.29
CA ALA A 676 -34.48 10.99 -15.49
C ALA A 676 -33.42 11.89 -14.81
N LEU A 677 -32.40 11.30 -14.17
CA LEU A 677 -31.28 12.00 -13.55
C LEU A 677 -30.51 12.87 -14.55
N LEU A 678 -30.08 12.29 -15.68
CA LEU A 678 -29.28 12.99 -16.69
C LEU A 678 -30.09 14.06 -17.45
N SER A 679 -31.40 13.88 -17.59
CA SER A 679 -32.28 14.83 -18.27
C SER A 679 -32.57 16.08 -17.45
N PHE A 680 -32.54 16.01 -16.10
CA PHE A 680 -32.90 17.13 -15.23
C PHE A 680 -31.99 18.34 -15.44
N PHE A 681 -30.68 18.10 -15.41
CA PHE A 681 -29.65 19.09 -15.71
C PHE A 681 -29.22 19.06 -17.19
N GLY A 682 -30.03 18.45 -18.05
CA GLY A 682 -29.82 18.35 -19.49
C GLY A 682 -30.11 19.65 -20.25
N GLU A 683 -29.82 19.63 -21.55
CA GLU A 683 -29.94 20.78 -22.47
C GLU A 683 -31.36 21.39 -22.51
N TYR A 684 -32.40 20.56 -22.37
CA TYR A 684 -33.80 20.94 -22.55
C TYR A 684 -34.56 21.22 -21.24
N ASN A 685 -33.88 21.19 -20.08
CA ASN A 685 -34.51 21.42 -18.78
C ASN A 685 -33.72 22.45 -17.93
N GLN A 686 -33.24 22.10 -16.74
CA GLN A 686 -32.55 23.05 -15.85
C GLN A 686 -31.10 23.33 -16.25
N GLY A 687 -30.54 22.57 -17.20
CA GLY A 687 -29.13 22.67 -17.56
C GLY A 687 -28.71 24.07 -18.00
N LYS A 688 -29.51 24.75 -18.84
CA LYS A 688 -29.18 26.11 -19.31
C LYS A 688 -29.21 27.13 -18.17
N LEU A 689 -30.18 27.03 -17.27
CA LEU A 689 -30.31 27.92 -16.11
C LEU A 689 -29.14 27.72 -15.14
N VAL A 690 -28.79 26.47 -14.86
CA VAL A 690 -27.66 26.14 -13.97
C VAL A 690 -26.33 26.56 -14.58
N LEU A 691 -26.14 26.37 -15.90
CA LEU A 691 -24.96 26.88 -16.61
C LEU A 691 -24.84 28.40 -16.44
N ASP A 692 -25.94 29.14 -16.58
CA ASP A 692 -25.96 30.60 -16.41
C ASP A 692 -25.58 31.01 -14.98
N ILE A 693 -26.10 30.33 -13.95
CA ILE A 693 -25.70 30.54 -12.54
C ILE A 693 -24.19 30.31 -12.36
N ILE A 694 -23.64 29.22 -12.91
CA ILE A 694 -22.21 28.89 -12.80
C ILE A 694 -21.34 29.99 -13.41
N ILE A 695 -21.75 30.58 -14.53
CA ILE A 695 -21.01 31.69 -15.16
C ILE A 695 -21.08 32.97 -14.34
N HIS A 696 -22.23 33.30 -13.75
CA HIS A 696 -22.34 34.44 -12.82
C HIS A 696 -21.47 34.25 -11.57
N ILE A 697 -21.40 33.03 -11.03
CA ILE A 697 -20.52 32.70 -9.90
C ILE A 697 -19.06 32.87 -10.32
N SER A 698 -18.68 32.36 -11.50
CA SER A 698 -17.33 32.52 -12.04
C SER A 698 -16.95 33.98 -12.25
N LEU A 699 -17.89 34.81 -12.71
CA LEU A 699 -17.65 36.25 -12.82
C LEU A 699 -17.46 36.90 -11.44
N THR A 700 -18.26 36.48 -10.46
CA THR A 700 -18.19 36.97 -9.09
C THR A 700 -16.86 36.61 -8.42
N THR A 701 -16.33 35.39 -8.59
CA THR A 701 -15.02 34.99 -8.04
C THR A 701 -13.90 35.83 -8.64
N LEU A 702 -13.95 36.14 -9.94
CA LEU A 702 -12.93 36.93 -10.63
C LEU A 702 -12.96 38.42 -10.25
N VAL A 703 -14.15 38.99 -10.05
CA VAL A 703 -14.32 40.45 -9.81
C VAL A 703 -14.31 40.80 -8.32
N SER A 704 -14.95 39.98 -7.49
CA SER A 704 -15.22 40.32 -6.08
C SER A 704 -14.16 39.83 -5.09
N TYR A 705 -13.23 39.00 -5.53
CA TYR A 705 -12.14 38.45 -4.71
C TYR A 705 -10.77 38.78 -5.33
N PRO A 706 -10.41 40.09 -5.41
CA PRO A 706 -9.13 40.48 -6.00
C PRO A 706 -7.97 40.03 -5.11
N GLY A 707 -7.00 39.32 -5.69
CA GLY A 707 -5.78 38.87 -5.00
C GLY A 707 -5.80 37.41 -4.54
N GLU A 708 -6.98 36.77 -4.52
CA GLU A 708 -7.17 35.36 -4.18
C GLU A 708 -6.77 34.46 -5.36
N LYS A 709 -5.46 34.22 -5.52
CA LYS A 709 -4.90 33.55 -6.70
C LYS A 709 -5.37 32.10 -6.85
N ASP A 710 -5.54 31.38 -5.75
CA ASP A 710 -5.93 29.97 -5.77
C ASP A 710 -7.39 29.82 -6.20
N LEU A 711 -8.32 30.57 -5.60
CA LEU A 711 -9.71 30.69 -6.06
C LEU A 711 -9.84 31.09 -7.53
N GLN A 712 -9.08 32.10 -7.97
CA GLN A 712 -9.08 32.54 -9.37
C GLN A 712 -8.50 31.47 -10.31
N GLY A 713 -7.44 30.79 -9.89
CA GLY A 713 -6.82 29.67 -10.59
C GLY A 713 -7.78 28.50 -10.74
N LEU A 714 -8.47 28.12 -9.68
CA LEU A 714 -9.49 27.07 -9.66
C LEU A 714 -10.65 27.39 -10.62
N THR A 715 -11.13 28.63 -10.57
CA THR A 715 -12.21 29.11 -11.46
C THR A 715 -11.78 29.00 -12.94
N CYS A 716 -10.57 29.45 -13.27
CA CYS A 716 -10.10 29.48 -14.65
C CYS A 716 -9.67 28.10 -15.17
N TYR A 717 -8.79 27.40 -14.45
CA TYR A 717 -8.12 26.19 -14.91
C TYR A 717 -8.92 24.91 -14.72
N GLN A 718 -9.87 24.89 -13.77
CA GLN A 718 -10.72 23.72 -13.54
C GLN A 718 -12.15 23.98 -14.02
N LEU A 719 -12.87 24.95 -13.45
CA LEU A 719 -14.29 25.15 -13.74
C LEU A 719 -14.54 25.61 -15.19
N LEU A 720 -14.08 26.81 -15.57
CA LEU A 720 -14.32 27.35 -16.91
C LEU A 720 -13.68 26.47 -17.99
N HIS A 721 -12.46 26.01 -17.75
CA HIS A 721 -11.77 25.10 -18.65
C HIS A 721 -12.52 23.77 -18.88
N GLY A 722 -13.11 23.18 -17.84
CA GLY A 722 -13.96 21.98 -17.95
C GLY A 722 -15.21 22.23 -18.80
N LEU A 723 -15.86 23.38 -18.63
CA LEU A 723 -17.05 23.76 -19.41
C LEU A 723 -16.72 23.96 -20.90
N VAL A 724 -15.63 24.66 -21.22
CA VAL A 724 -15.26 24.99 -22.62
C VAL A 724 -14.64 23.82 -23.38
N ARG A 725 -14.32 22.69 -22.74
CA ARG A 725 -13.88 21.46 -23.43
C ARG A 725 -15.03 20.69 -24.07
N ARG A 726 -16.27 20.94 -23.66
CA ARG A 726 -17.45 20.15 -24.02
C ARG A 726 -18.32 20.86 -25.05
N LYS A 727 -18.34 20.36 -26.30
CA LYS A 727 -19.02 20.98 -27.45
C LYS A 727 -20.50 21.29 -27.20
N ASN A 728 -21.21 20.37 -26.54
CA ASN A 728 -22.61 20.53 -26.19
C ASN A 728 -22.84 21.69 -25.19
N VAL A 729 -21.96 21.83 -24.19
CA VAL A 729 -21.99 22.98 -23.26
C VAL A 729 -21.66 24.29 -23.98
N ILE A 730 -20.63 24.29 -24.85
CA ILE A 730 -20.18 25.48 -25.59
C ILE A 730 -21.32 26.10 -26.42
N ALA A 731 -22.14 25.27 -27.08
CA ALA A 731 -23.24 25.73 -27.92
C ALA A 731 -24.24 26.61 -27.14
N HIS A 732 -24.48 26.27 -25.87
CA HIS A 732 -25.31 27.06 -24.98
C HIS A 732 -24.55 28.21 -24.34
N LEU A 733 -23.30 27.99 -23.94
CA LEU A 733 -22.44 28.96 -23.26
C LEU A 733 -22.32 30.28 -24.05
N VAL A 734 -22.01 30.19 -25.35
CA VAL A 734 -21.84 31.38 -26.20
C VAL A 734 -23.12 32.19 -26.41
N SER A 735 -24.28 31.58 -26.14
CA SER A 735 -25.57 32.25 -26.27
C SER A 735 -25.95 33.06 -25.03
N LEU A 736 -25.33 32.79 -23.87
CA LEU A 736 -25.65 33.44 -22.61
C LEU A 736 -25.18 34.90 -22.59
N ASP A 737 -26.00 35.78 -22.02
CA ASP A 737 -25.60 37.16 -21.78
C ASP A 737 -24.50 37.22 -20.71
N SER A 738 -24.58 36.38 -19.67
CA SER A 738 -23.56 36.25 -18.62
C SER A 738 -22.17 35.89 -19.15
N TRP A 739 -22.09 35.06 -20.19
CA TRP A 739 -20.83 34.75 -20.87
C TRP A 739 -20.28 35.95 -21.64
N ARG A 740 -21.15 36.72 -22.29
CA ARG A 740 -20.77 37.96 -22.97
C ARG A 740 -20.30 39.01 -21.96
N ASP A 741 -20.94 39.10 -20.80
CA ASP A 741 -20.53 39.98 -19.72
C ASP A 741 -19.17 39.60 -19.15
N LEU A 742 -18.93 38.31 -18.90
CA LEU A 742 -17.62 37.80 -18.49
C LEU A 742 -16.54 38.11 -19.54
N ALA A 743 -16.82 37.91 -20.82
CA ALA A 743 -15.90 38.24 -21.91
C ALA A 743 -15.64 39.76 -22.02
N ASN A 744 -16.66 40.59 -21.81
CA ASN A 744 -16.53 42.06 -21.82
C ASN A 744 -15.69 42.55 -20.64
N VAL A 745 -15.90 41.99 -19.45
CA VAL A 745 -15.11 42.28 -18.25
C VAL A 745 -13.66 41.88 -18.48
N PHE A 746 -13.41 40.68 -19.04
CA PHE A 746 -12.08 40.21 -19.43
C PHE A 746 -11.39 41.14 -20.45
N ALA A 747 -12.12 41.61 -21.46
CA ALA A 747 -11.56 42.46 -22.51
C ALA A 747 -11.21 43.88 -22.03
N ASN A 748 -11.91 44.39 -21.01
CA ASN A 748 -11.83 45.80 -20.62
C ASN A 748 -11.11 46.04 -19.27
N GLU A 749 -11.02 45.06 -18.36
CA GLU A 749 -10.41 45.22 -17.04
C GLU A 749 -9.05 44.52 -16.92
N ARG A 750 -7.96 45.30 -16.89
CA ARG A 750 -6.58 44.78 -16.75
C ARG A 750 -6.25 44.18 -15.37
N SER A 751 -7.07 44.44 -14.35
CA SER A 751 -6.82 44.05 -12.95
C SER A 751 -7.09 42.57 -12.64
N LEU A 752 -7.77 41.84 -13.52
CA LEU A 752 -8.10 40.42 -13.34
C LEU A 752 -6.87 39.49 -13.42
N PHE A 753 -5.73 39.99 -13.92
CA PHE A 753 -4.55 39.19 -14.26
C PHE A 753 -3.35 39.44 -13.35
N SER A 754 -3.51 39.20 -12.06
CA SER A 754 -2.35 38.92 -11.19
C SER A 754 -2.01 37.41 -11.13
N LEU A 755 -2.58 36.61 -12.03
CA LEU A 755 -2.25 35.20 -12.23
C LEU A 755 -0.90 35.13 -12.94
N ASN A 756 0.18 34.90 -12.18
CA ASN A 756 1.50 34.65 -12.75
C ASN A 756 1.41 33.44 -13.71
N ALA A 757 2.07 33.54 -14.87
CA ALA A 757 2.28 32.44 -15.81
C ALA A 757 3.28 31.38 -15.27
N CYS A 758 3.23 31.09 -13.96
CA CYS A 758 3.76 29.84 -13.45
C CYS A 758 2.67 28.80 -13.66
N THR A 759 2.99 27.76 -14.42
CA THR A 759 2.30 26.48 -14.41
C THR A 759 1.75 26.18 -13.02
N PRO A 760 0.45 25.90 -12.85
CA PRO A 760 -0.07 25.56 -11.54
C PRO A 760 0.65 24.31 -11.04
N ALA A 761 1.22 24.39 -9.85
CA ALA A 761 1.56 23.24 -9.01
C ALA A 761 0.26 22.59 -8.47
N PHE A 762 -0.70 22.37 -9.36
CA PHE A 762 -1.85 21.48 -9.19
C PHE A 762 -1.62 20.32 -10.14
N THR A 763 -0.60 19.53 -9.82
CA THR A 763 -0.34 18.22 -10.40
C THR A 763 -0.03 17.32 -9.21
N GLY A 764 -1.09 16.83 -8.58
CA GLY A 764 -1.09 15.65 -7.71
C GLY A 764 -1.87 14.58 -8.45
#